data_AF-A0A165I8R3-F1
#
_entry.id   AF-A0A165I8R3-F1
#
_cell.length_a   1.000
_cell.length_b   1.000
_cell.length_c   1.000
_cell.angle_alpha   90.00
_cell.angle_beta   90.00
_cell.angle_gamma   90.00
#
_symmetry.space_group_name_H-M   'P 1'
#
loop_
_entity.id
_entity.type
_entity.pdbx_description
1 polymer ?
#
loop_
_entity_poly.entity_id
_entity_poly.type
_entity_poly.pdbx_seq_one_letter_code
_entity_poly.pdbx_strand_id
1 'polypeptide(L)'
;MIFGSLTTFHTLAPRLCTLVIEGRRRRHEVEVISQARQILRGCIVEKRKTSKVFLAPSVKGFLSSTHPATIAPPPLFGVLKRTPVDAAGARTPWTRTFTMVVFSRLPVELLDAVLREVDDFDTLLAAALSHKRWYGIYTYYKVSIDRDVLKNNLGPIVLNSSLRSIRLKVRVPTYQPAPGQPHLLTFVQNYKEGLMGSISITNAEYTALFERARISDQLERVYSRRYKDRLTQRTSRLSPAERERFRLSLHRLWLLSLFAGDTCILLDPANNPVFRILAFRRLLFYDSYTPQEVYDLHRVVAWMQRLVYECQPPESANTRFVRMKLIANGPECVLKVFKTPQDWKTVLNPVAGIVGVDPEGWKDDMRSIFAAPVLPQSTASAGGIPRGLSPIVAASAAPGLQCYKCKARPGPRLWNHENWDYLPLNLRLDDTFPDWMAGNLNHNRHERSLLLAYLGITDTTEPWRTHRPPKKDRAVEYLEPVPCMTVPRMMQALCDLDPRPQNARDADSVPLGPDEFAGVTSESLLCQACVYKFLKARLWIWWLRTKDEKSKTEFDKSNCWYGHACRLQAFKPVHAARYNHACRNTWDERKAWRDAERARRRAVAEERERQHEEAQVDLGLFLESASRAVDDDASASAPTIAPYLGFLQFLGFRASN
;
A
#
# COMPACT_ATOMS: atom_id res chain seq x y z
N MET A 1 1.72 83.10 34.04
CA MET A 1 0.90 81.87 33.88
C MET A 1 1.38 81.23 32.59
N ILE A 2 2.04 80.08 32.49
CA ILE A 2 2.21 78.89 33.33
C ILE A 2 3.64 78.39 33.02
N PHE A 3 4.50 78.34 34.03
CA PHE A 3 5.68 77.46 34.02
C PHE A 3 5.19 76.10 34.52
N GLY A 4 5.27 75.07 33.67
CA GLY A 4 4.76 73.74 34.00
C GLY A 4 5.47 72.64 33.22
N SER A 5 6.35 71.93 33.94
CA SER A 5 6.80 70.56 33.71
C SER A 5 7.77 70.27 32.54
N LEU A 6 9.06 70.42 32.83
CA LEU A 6 10.19 69.78 32.12
C LEU A 6 10.73 68.55 32.88
N THR A 7 10.00 68.03 33.88
CA THR A 7 10.46 66.96 34.77
C THR A 7 10.04 65.54 34.35
N THR A 8 9.25 65.36 33.29
CA THR A 8 8.78 64.03 32.86
C THR A 8 9.68 63.31 31.83
N PHE A 9 10.72 63.96 31.29
CA PHE A 9 11.58 63.36 30.27
C PHE A 9 12.75 62.53 30.84
N HIS A 10 13.19 62.80 32.07
CA HIS A 10 14.32 62.11 32.69
C HIS A 10 13.98 60.75 33.33
N THR A 11 12.69 60.41 33.47
CA THR A 11 12.24 59.12 34.04
C THR A 11 11.81 58.09 32.98
N LEU A 12 11.57 58.51 31.73
CA LEU A 12 11.17 57.62 30.63
C LEU A 12 12.33 57.08 29.80
N ALA A 13 13.44 57.82 29.69
CA ALA A 13 14.62 57.40 28.93
C ALA A 13 15.27 56.09 29.44
N PRO A 14 15.40 55.85 30.76
CA PRO A 14 15.94 54.57 31.26
C PRO A 14 15.02 53.40 30.89
N ARG A 15 13.69 53.57 30.99
CA ARG A 15 12.71 52.52 30.68
C ARG A 15 12.66 52.18 29.19
N LEU A 16 12.82 53.16 28.31
CA LEU A 16 12.93 52.96 26.86
C LEU A 16 14.25 52.29 26.48
N CYS A 17 15.38 52.65 27.11
CA CYS A 17 16.64 51.94 26.94
C CYS A 17 16.55 50.48 27.41
N THR A 18 15.92 50.21 28.57
CA THR A 18 15.70 48.84 29.03
C THR A 18 14.83 48.07 28.05
N LEU A 19 13.72 48.64 27.54
CA LEU A 19 12.85 47.98 26.55
C LEU A 19 13.55 47.73 25.20
N VAL A 20 14.41 48.63 24.75
CA VAL A 20 15.19 48.48 23.50
C VAL A 20 16.31 47.45 23.68
N ILE A 21 16.98 47.43 24.83
CA ILE A 21 18.00 46.42 25.17
C ILE A 21 17.33 45.05 25.34
N GLU A 22 16.19 44.97 26.02
CA GLU A 22 15.37 43.76 26.13
C GLU A 22 14.92 43.28 24.74
N GLY A 23 14.50 44.19 23.87
CA GLY A 23 14.10 43.89 22.50
C GLY A 23 15.26 43.48 21.58
N ARG A 24 16.48 44.00 21.78
CA ARG A 24 17.69 43.56 21.07
C ARG A 24 18.20 42.22 21.61
N ARG A 25 18.16 42.02 22.93
CA ARG A 25 18.52 40.78 23.60
C ARG A 25 17.59 39.63 23.18
N ARG A 26 16.27 39.86 23.17
CA ARG A 26 15.30 38.88 22.67
C ARG A 26 15.50 38.56 21.19
N ARG A 27 15.79 39.55 20.34
CA ARG A 27 16.12 39.30 18.92
C ARG A 27 17.38 38.45 18.77
N HIS A 28 18.42 38.76 19.52
CA HIS A 28 19.67 37.99 19.50
C HIS A 28 19.47 36.57 20.05
N GLU A 29 18.74 36.40 21.15
CA GLU A 29 18.38 35.09 21.71
C GLU A 29 17.57 34.24 20.71
N VAL A 30 16.58 34.85 20.04
CA VAL A 30 15.81 34.18 18.98
C VAL A 30 16.70 33.77 17.81
N GLU A 31 17.63 34.61 17.40
CA GLU A 31 18.57 34.31 16.32
C GLU A 31 19.55 33.19 16.70
N VAL A 32 20.11 33.23 17.90
CA VAL A 32 21.01 32.19 18.43
C VAL A 32 20.27 30.86 18.56
N ILE A 33 19.04 30.87 19.07
CA ILE A 33 18.19 29.66 19.16
C ILE A 33 17.88 29.12 17.76
N SER A 34 17.54 29.98 16.81
CA SER A 34 17.27 29.59 15.42
C SER A 34 18.50 28.96 14.76
N GLN A 35 19.67 29.57 14.90
CA GLN A 35 20.93 29.03 14.40
C GLN A 35 21.29 27.71 15.09
N ALA A 36 21.14 27.61 16.41
CA ALA A 36 21.36 26.38 17.15
C ALA A 36 20.42 25.26 16.69
N ARG A 37 19.15 25.55 16.41
CA ARG A 37 18.19 24.58 15.82
C ARG A 37 18.66 24.09 14.46
N GLN A 38 19.12 24.99 13.58
CA GLN A 38 19.58 24.61 12.25
C GLN A 38 20.83 23.73 12.32
N ILE A 39 21.77 24.04 13.23
CA ILE A 39 22.97 23.23 13.48
C ILE A 39 22.59 21.86 14.04
N LEU A 40 21.72 21.81 15.06
CA LEU A 40 21.28 20.57 15.69
C LEU A 40 20.60 19.64 14.68
N ARG A 41 19.72 20.19 13.83
CA ARG A 41 19.08 19.45 12.73
C ARG A 41 20.11 18.93 11.73
N GLY A 42 21.10 19.74 11.35
CA GLY A 42 22.20 19.33 10.47
C GLY A 42 23.00 18.14 11.05
N CYS A 43 23.45 18.27 12.31
CA CYS A 43 24.23 17.24 12.99
C CYS A 43 23.45 15.92 13.16
N ILE A 44 22.15 15.99 13.47
CA ILE A 44 21.32 14.80 13.66
C ILE A 44 21.07 14.09 12.31
N VAL A 45 20.81 14.83 11.23
CA VAL A 45 20.61 14.25 9.90
C VAL A 45 21.87 13.52 9.43
N GLU A 46 23.04 14.10 9.64
CA GLU A 46 24.32 13.48 9.28
C GLU A 46 24.59 12.22 10.11
N LYS A 47 24.37 12.27 11.43
CA LYS A 47 24.53 11.11 12.32
C LYS A 47 23.56 9.98 11.95
N ARG A 48 22.29 10.28 11.61
CA ARG A 48 21.31 9.28 11.14
C ARG A 48 21.71 8.63 9.80
N LYS A 49 22.38 9.36 8.90
CA LYS A 49 22.91 8.78 7.67
C LYS A 49 24.05 7.79 7.96
N THR A 50 24.93 8.12 8.91
CA THR A 50 26.05 7.25 9.29
C THR A 50 25.64 6.07 10.18
N SER A 51 24.62 6.23 11.02
CA SER A 51 24.17 5.19 11.98
C SER A 51 23.24 4.15 11.36
N LYS A 52 22.73 4.36 10.13
CA LYS A 52 21.96 3.34 9.40
C LYS A 52 22.75 2.05 9.11
N VAL A 53 24.07 2.07 9.31
CA VAL A 53 24.94 0.89 9.20
C VAL A 53 25.00 0.09 10.53
N PHE A 54 24.52 0.64 11.65
CA PHE A 54 24.81 0.06 12.99
C PHE A 54 23.63 -0.11 13.96
N LEU A 55 22.41 0.31 13.62
CA LEU A 55 21.26 0.20 14.55
C LEU A 55 20.11 -0.61 13.94
N ALA A 56 20.14 -1.93 14.17
CA ALA A 56 18.95 -2.78 14.21
C ALA A 56 18.21 -2.58 15.55
N PRO A 57 16.88 -2.79 15.64
CA PRO A 57 16.11 -2.39 16.81
C PRO A 57 16.21 -3.44 17.94
N SER A 58 17.05 -3.18 18.94
CA SER A 58 16.91 -3.72 20.28
C SER A 58 16.95 -2.59 21.30
N VAL A 59 15.81 -1.96 21.54
CA VAL A 59 15.56 -1.14 22.72
C VAL A 59 14.27 -1.67 23.35
N LYS A 60 14.38 -2.80 24.04
CA LYS A 60 13.30 -3.35 24.88
C LYS A 60 13.69 -3.57 26.34
N GLY A 61 14.91 -3.20 26.76
CA GLY A 61 15.39 -3.48 28.11
C GLY A 61 16.01 -2.27 28.79
N PHE A 62 15.22 -1.25 29.13
CA PHE A 62 15.72 -0.21 30.04
C PHE A 62 14.70 0.36 31.04
N LEU A 63 13.45 -0.12 31.09
CA LEU A 63 12.46 0.40 32.03
C LEU A 63 11.56 -0.71 32.59
N SER A 64 12.10 -1.56 33.46
CA SER A 64 11.38 -2.21 34.57
C SER A 64 12.35 -3.09 35.37
N SER A 65 12.67 -2.70 36.60
CA SER A 65 13.27 -3.59 37.61
C SER A 65 13.14 -2.95 38.99
N THR A 66 12.12 -3.35 39.72
CA THR A 66 12.08 -3.27 41.19
C THR A 66 12.17 -4.68 41.73
N HIS A 67 13.40 -5.20 41.92
CA HIS A 67 13.75 -6.21 42.92
C HIS A 67 15.28 -6.24 43.13
N PRO A 68 15.79 -6.47 44.34
CA PRO A 68 17.21 -6.47 44.62
C PRO A 68 17.80 -7.87 44.46
N ALA A 69 18.78 -8.03 43.58
CA ALA A 69 19.67 -9.17 43.61
C ALA A 69 21.08 -8.75 43.18
N THR A 70 22.04 -9.24 43.94
CA THR A 70 23.48 -9.00 43.96
C THR A 70 24.12 -9.15 42.57
N ILE A 71 24.87 -8.14 42.13
CA ILE A 71 25.55 -8.12 40.82
C ILE A 71 27.06 -8.28 41.01
N ALA A 72 27.61 -9.34 40.40
CA ALA A 72 29.04 -9.47 40.10
C ALA A 72 29.42 -8.60 38.88
N PRO A 73 30.68 -8.14 38.75
CA PRO A 73 31.05 -7.16 37.72
C PRO A 73 31.10 -7.78 36.31
N PRO A 74 30.78 -7.01 35.25
CA PRO A 74 30.82 -7.48 33.87
C PRO A 74 32.25 -7.41 33.28
N PRO A 75 32.53 -8.19 32.21
CA PRO A 75 33.86 -8.25 31.61
C PRO A 75 34.19 -7.01 30.77
N LEU A 76 35.48 -6.69 30.73
CA LEU A 76 36.10 -5.64 29.94
C LEU A 76 35.87 -5.84 28.43
N PHE A 77 35.33 -4.82 27.76
CA PHE A 77 35.22 -4.76 26.31
C PHE A 77 36.63 -4.64 25.67
N GLY A 78 36.98 -5.63 24.84
CA GLY A 78 38.19 -5.63 24.04
C GLY A 78 38.18 -4.57 22.95
N VAL A 79 39.32 -3.88 22.80
CA VAL A 79 39.60 -2.87 21.78
C VAL A 79 39.77 -3.57 20.42
N LEU A 80 38.80 -3.36 19.52
CA LEU A 80 38.92 -3.76 18.11
C LEU A 80 39.68 -2.69 17.32
N LYS A 81 40.89 -3.03 16.87
CA LYS A 81 41.70 -2.24 15.93
C LYS A 81 40.97 -2.10 14.59
N ARG A 82 40.81 -0.85 14.11
CA ARG A 82 40.36 -0.55 12.75
C ARG A 82 41.56 -0.57 11.80
N THR A 83 41.43 -1.25 10.67
CA THR A 83 42.27 -1.05 9.48
C THR A 83 41.74 0.11 8.65
N PRO A 84 42.59 0.92 8.00
CA PRO A 84 42.16 1.99 7.12
C PRO A 84 41.87 1.44 5.72
N VAL A 85 40.74 1.85 5.15
CA VAL A 85 40.44 1.69 3.72
C VAL A 85 40.60 3.07 3.10
N ASP A 86 41.54 3.17 2.16
CA ASP A 86 41.81 4.36 1.37
C ASP A 86 40.65 4.66 0.42
N ALA A 87 40.06 5.85 0.58
CA ALA A 87 39.20 6.46 -0.42
C ALA A 87 39.56 7.93 -0.55
N ALA A 88 40.39 8.23 -1.56
CA ALA A 88 40.77 9.57 -1.96
C ALA A 88 39.56 10.28 -2.58
N GLY A 89 38.96 11.17 -1.81
CA GLY A 89 37.95 12.13 -2.26
C GLY A 89 37.98 13.32 -1.32
N ALA A 90 38.75 14.35 -1.68
CA ALA A 90 38.96 15.55 -0.89
C ALA A 90 37.63 16.28 -0.60
N ARG A 91 37.03 15.98 0.55
CA ARG A 91 36.11 16.88 1.25
C ARG A 91 36.88 17.49 2.42
N THR A 92 36.99 18.81 2.41
CA THR A 92 37.63 19.59 3.47
C THR A 92 37.05 19.24 4.85
N PRO A 93 37.88 18.95 5.88
CA PRO A 93 37.44 18.54 7.21
C PRO A 93 37.05 19.75 8.07
N TRP A 94 36.19 20.62 7.55
CA TRP A 94 35.50 21.61 8.37
C TRP A 94 34.22 20.96 8.88
N THR A 95 34.14 20.68 10.19
CA THR A 95 32.95 20.94 11.04
C THR A 95 32.92 20.13 12.34
N ARG A 96 33.41 18.88 12.39
CA ARG A 96 33.09 18.00 13.53
C ARG A 96 33.67 18.44 14.88
N THR A 97 34.88 18.99 14.88
CA THR A 97 35.56 19.47 16.09
C THR A 97 35.07 20.87 16.50
N PHE A 98 34.70 21.72 15.54
CA PHE A 98 34.32 23.10 15.80
C PHE A 98 32.91 23.21 16.42
N THR A 99 31.92 22.44 15.95
CA THR A 99 30.57 22.47 16.52
C THR A 99 30.49 21.92 17.94
N MET A 100 31.29 20.91 18.30
CA MET A 100 31.29 20.37 19.67
C MET A 100 31.86 21.35 20.72
N VAL A 101 32.82 22.21 20.34
CA VAL A 101 33.42 23.19 21.25
C VAL A 101 32.48 24.36 21.55
N VAL A 102 31.56 24.70 20.63
CA VAL A 102 30.62 25.80 20.83
C VAL A 102 29.54 25.42 21.86
N PHE A 103 28.94 24.23 21.77
CA PHE A 103 27.86 23.84 22.67
C PHE A 103 28.30 23.60 24.12
N SER A 104 29.55 23.19 24.34
CA SER A 104 30.10 23.01 25.68
C SER A 104 30.32 24.32 26.43
N ARG A 105 30.28 25.47 25.75
CA ARG A 105 30.48 26.81 26.32
C ARG A 105 29.19 27.63 26.49
N LEU A 106 28.07 27.21 25.90
CA LEU A 106 26.79 27.92 26.06
C LEU A 106 26.30 27.87 27.52
N PRO A 107 25.64 28.91 28.05
CA PRO A 107 24.94 28.85 29.33
C PRO A 107 23.88 27.72 29.38
N VAL A 108 23.59 27.21 30.58
CA VAL A 108 22.63 26.11 30.78
C VAL A 108 21.23 26.50 30.29
N GLU A 109 20.88 27.77 30.48
CA GLU A 109 19.59 28.37 30.12
C GLU A 109 19.38 28.36 28.60
N LEU A 110 20.44 28.62 27.82
CA LEU A 110 20.35 28.55 26.35
C LEU A 110 20.22 27.11 25.86
N LEU A 111 20.90 26.17 26.50
CA LEU A 111 20.80 24.75 26.16
C LEU A 111 19.41 24.19 26.51
N ASP A 112 18.85 24.56 27.66
CA ASP A 112 17.47 24.25 28.05
C ASP A 112 16.46 24.86 27.06
N ALA A 113 16.61 26.15 26.72
CA ALA A 113 15.77 26.81 25.73
C ALA A 113 15.80 26.10 24.37
N VAL A 114 17.00 25.69 23.90
CA VAL A 114 17.12 24.94 22.63
C VAL A 114 16.44 23.58 22.71
N LEU A 115 16.53 22.86 23.85
CA LEU A 115 15.84 21.59 24.03
C LEU A 115 14.31 21.75 24.03
N ARG A 116 13.78 22.80 24.65
CA ARG A 116 12.35 23.11 24.70
C ARG A 116 11.77 23.50 23.35
N GLU A 117 12.61 24.02 22.44
CA GLU A 117 12.25 24.41 21.07
C GLU A 117 12.30 23.24 20.06
N VAL A 118 12.58 22.01 20.50
CA VAL A 118 12.54 20.85 19.62
C VAL A 118 11.09 20.48 19.29
N ASP A 119 10.83 20.12 18.02
CA ASP A 119 9.48 19.84 17.52
C ASP A 119 9.09 18.35 17.60
N ASP A 120 10.04 17.46 17.86
CA ASP A 120 9.80 16.02 17.93
C ASP A 120 10.72 15.30 18.93
N PHE A 121 10.19 14.24 19.52
CA PHE A 121 10.87 13.51 20.59
C PHE A 121 12.12 12.77 20.12
N ASP A 122 12.14 12.26 18.88
CA ASP A 122 13.31 11.54 18.37
C ASP A 122 14.50 12.49 18.20
N THR A 123 14.26 13.74 17.80
CA THR A 123 15.26 14.80 17.73
C THR A 123 15.72 15.21 19.12
N LEU A 124 14.81 15.34 20.10
CA LEU A 124 15.13 15.64 21.49
C LEU A 124 16.05 14.57 22.09
N LEU A 125 15.69 13.29 21.97
CA LEU A 125 16.51 12.20 22.47
C LEU A 125 17.85 12.11 21.75
N ALA A 126 17.89 12.29 20.43
CA ALA A 126 19.15 12.31 19.69
C ALA A 126 20.07 13.45 20.15
N ALA A 127 19.51 14.62 20.45
CA ALA A 127 20.24 15.75 20.99
C ALA A 127 20.76 15.47 22.40
N ALA A 128 19.89 15.01 23.31
CA ALA A 128 20.25 14.66 24.68
C ALA A 128 21.37 13.59 24.71
N LEU A 129 21.26 12.55 23.89
CA LEU A 129 22.24 11.46 23.81
C LEU A 129 23.51 11.82 23.02
N SER A 130 23.55 12.97 22.36
CA SER A 130 24.72 13.38 21.59
C SER A 130 25.88 13.87 22.46
N HIS A 131 25.60 14.34 23.67
CA HIS A 131 26.60 15.00 24.52
C HIS A 131 26.20 14.99 26.01
N LYS A 132 27.16 14.68 26.89
CA LYS A 132 26.92 14.53 28.35
C LYS A 132 26.23 15.74 29.00
N ARG A 133 26.61 16.96 28.59
CA ARG A 133 25.98 18.20 29.11
C ARG A 133 24.52 18.34 28.69
N TRP A 134 24.17 18.00 27.44
CA TRP A 134 22.79 18.02 26.98
C TRP A 134 21.95 16.97 27.70
N TYR A 135 22.51 15.78 27.90
CA TYR A 135 21.89 14.74 28.72
C TYR A 135 21.61 15.23 30.14
N GLY A 136 22.60 15.84 30.80
CA GLY A 136 22.44 16.38 32.16
C GLY A 136 21.31 17.41 32.27
N ILE A 137 21.27 18.37 31.33
CA ILE A 137 20.22 19.40 31.27
C ILE A 137 18.86 18.75 30.99
N TYR A 138 18.79 17.82 30.04
CA TYR A 138 17.58 17.07 29.75
C TYR A 138 17.07 16.33 30.97
N THR A 139 17.93 15.61 31.70
CA THR A 139 17.51 14.87 32.91
C THR A 139 17.05 15.79 34.02
N TYR A 140 17.69 16.95 34.19
CA TYR A 140 17.34 17.91 35.24
C TYR A 140 16.01 18.62 34.95
N TYR A 141 15.78 19.07 33.71
CA TYR A 141 14.57 19.80 33.30
C TYR A 141 13.56 18.93 32.53
N LYS A 142 13.63 17.60 32.69
CA LYS A 142 12.92 16.61 31.85
C LYS A 142 11.43 16.93 31.68
N VAL A 143 10.73 17.22 32.78
CA VAL A 143 9.27 17.46 32.75
C VAL A 143 8.93 18.73 31.95
N SER A 144 9.69 19.81 32.10
CA SER A 144 9.44 21.05 31.35
C SER A 144 9.77 20.88 29.89
N ILE A 145 10.91 20.26 29.58
CA ILE A 145 11.35 20.00 28.21
C ILE A 145 10.35 19.08 27.49
N ASP A 146 10.00 17.94 28.08
CA ASP A 146 9.04 17.00 27.50
C ASP A 146 7.68 17.67 27.24
N ARG A 147 7.21 18.53 28.17
CA ARG A 147 5.95 19.27 28.02
C ARG A 147 6.00 20.25 26.85
N ASP A 148 7.07 21.02 26.73
CA ASP A 148 7.20 22.03 25.68
C ASP A 148 7.41 21.37 24.30
N VAL A 149 8.20 20.29 24.22
CA VAL A 149 8.33 19.49 23.00
C VAL A 149 6.99 18.86 22.58
N LEU A 150 6.18 18.36 23.52
CA LEU A 150 4.84 17.87 23.20
C LEU A 150 3.90 18.97 22.70
N LYS A 151 3.95 20.17 23.30
CA LYS A 151 3.18 21.33 22.83
C LYS A 151 3.62 21.75 21.42
N ASN A 152 4.91 21.75 21.13
CA ASN A 152 5.44 22.08 19.80
C ASN A 152 5.01 21.03 18.77
N ASN A 153 5.03 19.74 19.14
CA ASN A 153 4.67 18.66 18.23
C ASN A 153 3.16 18.60 17.95
N LEU A 154 2.34 18.63 19.00
CA LEU A 154 0.90 18.38 18.89
C LEU A 154 0.07 19.67 18.81
N GLY A 155 0.54 20.76 19.41
CA GLY A 155 -0.28 21.93 19.71
C GLY A 155 -1.13 21.72 20.97
N PRO A 156 -1.61 22.80 21.61
CA PRO A 156 -2.32 22.74 22.88
C PRO A 156 -3.65 21.98 22.80
N ILE A 157 -4.41 22.18 21.71
CA ILE A 157 -5.75 21.59 21.54
C ILE A 157 -5.64 20.06 21.37
N VAL A 158 -4.73 19.61 20.52
CA VAL A 158 -4.50 18.17 20.26
C VAL A 158 -3.94 17.48 21.50
N LEU A 159 -3.02 18.12 22.23
CA LEU A 159 -2.48 17.60 23.49
C LEU A 159 -3.61 17.34 24.51
N ASN A 160 -4.53 18.29 24.66
CA ASN A 160 -5.68 18.16 25.55
C ASN A 160 -6.60 17.00 25.16
N SER A 161 -6.91 16.84 23.87
CA SER A 161 -7.70 15.71 23.36
C SER A 161 -7.01 14.36 23.59
N SER A 162 -5.68 14.32 23.43
CA SER A 162 -4.88 13.12 23.71
C SER A 162 -4.89 12.75 25.19
N LEU A 163 -4.69 13.72 26.08
CA LEU A 163 -4.73 13.52 27.53
C LEU A 163 -6.09 13.01 27.99
N ARG A 164 -7.18 13.60 27.48
CA ARG A 164 -8.56 13.15 27.76
C ARG A 164 -8.71 11.65 27.51
N SER A 165 -8.31 11.19 26.32
CA SER A 165 -8.45 9.78 25.95
C SER A 165 -7.48 8.85 26.67
N ILE A 166 -6.25 9.27 26.99
CA ILE A 166 -5.31 8.47 27.81
C ILE A 166 -5.89 8.25 29.21
N ARG A 167 -6.40 9.31 29.85
CA ARG A 167 -6.95 9.22 31.21
C ARG A 167 -8.21 8.40 31.27
N LEU A 168 -9.14 8.63 30.34
CA LEU A 168 -10.35 7.84 30.25
C LEU A 168 -10.05 6.37 29.95
N LYS A 169 -9.02 6.05 29.17
CA LYS A 169 -8.60 4.66 28.92
C LYS A 169 -8.21 3.93 30.21
N VAL A 170 -7.60 4.62 31.17
CA VAL A 170 -7.26 4.03 32.47
C VAL A 170 -8.49 3.94 33.39
N ARG A 171 -9.35 4.96 33.39
CA ARG A 171 -10.41 5.10 34.39
C ARG A 171 -11.73 4.45 34.02
N VAL A 172 -12.11 4.48 32.75
CA VAL A 172 -13.39 3.93 32.28
C VAL A 172 -13.49 2.43 32.59
N PRO A 173 -12.50 1.57 32.30
CA PRO A 173 -12.63 0.14 32.59
C PRO A 173 -12.82 -0.19 34.08
N THR A 174 -12.34 0.67 34.97
CA THR A 174 -12.45 0.51 36.43
C THR A 174 -13.67 1.24 37.03
N TYR A 175 -14.49 1.87 36.20
CA TYR A 175 -15.60 2.69 36.67
C TYR A 175 -16.75 1.81 37.16
N GLN A 176 -16.97 1.80 38.47
CA GLN A 176 -18.13 1.19 39.11
C GLN A 176 -18.88 2.30 39.86
N PRO A 177 -20.09 2.70 39.41
CA PRO A 177 -20.86 3.72 40.11
C PRO A 177 -21.31 3.18 41.47
N ALA A 178 -20.78 3.73 42.56
CA ALA A 178 -21.37 3.53 43.89
C ALA A 178 -22.69 4.32 44.00
N PRO A 179 -23.62 3.92 44.88
CA PRO A 179 -24.82 4.72 45.17
C PRO A 179 -24.44 6.17 45.50
N GLY A 180 -25.02 7.14 44.78
CA GLY A 180 -24.72 8.57 44.94
C GLY A 180 -23.53 9.10 44.14
N GLN A 181 -22.74 8.26 43.46
CA GLN A 181 -21.71 8.73 42.53
C GLN A 181 -22.31 9.24 41.21
N PRO A 182 -21.70 10.25 40.56
CA PRO A 182 -22.19 10.82 39.32
C PRO A 182 -22.25 9.74 38.24
N HIS A 183 -23.36 9.63 37.49
CA HIS A 183 -23.45 8.69 36.37
C HIS A 183 -22.27 8.83 35.40
N LEU A 184 -21.96 7.75 34.67
CA LEU A 184 -20.85 7.70 33.73
C LEU A 184 -20.76 8.92 32.81
N LEU A 185 -21.90 9.43 32.35
CA LEU A 185 -21.93 10.62 31.50
C LEU A 185 -21.29 11.83 32.20
N THR A 186 -21.72 12.10 33.43
CA THR A 186 -21.16 13.15 34.29
C THR A 186 -19.69 12.86 34.61
N PHE A 187 -19.33 11.60 34.86
CA PHE A 187 -17.94 11.19 35.05
C PHE A 187 -17.07 11.53 33.82
N VAL A 188 -17.50 11.20 32.61
CA VAL A 188 -16.78 11.52 31.36
C VAL A 188 -16.72 13.03 31.10
N GLN A 189 -17.77 13.77 31.49
CA GLN A 189 -17.79 15.24 31.40
C GLN A 189 -16.76 15.92 32.30
N ASN A 190 -16.32 15.29 33.39
CA ASN A 190 -15.22 15.80 34.21
C ASN A 190 -13.87 15.78 33.47
N TYR A 191 -13.77 15.07 32.34
CA TYR A 191 -12.59 15.01 31.48
C TYR A 191 -12.75 15.81 30.19
N LYS A 192 -13.50 16.92 30.19
CA LYS A 192 -13.61 17.82 29.02
C LYS A 192 -12.22 18.28 28.54
N GLU A 193 -12.03 18.38 27.22
CA GLU A 193 -10.74 18.73 26.61
C GLU A 193 -10.19 20.07 27.15
N GLY A 194 -11.04 21.08 27.32
CA GLY A 194 -10.64 22.38 27.87
C GLY A 194 -10.05 22.34 29.29
N LEU A 195 -10.35 21.30 30.08
CA LEU A 195 -9.83 21.12 31.44
C LEU A 195 -8.49 20.38 31.48
N MET A 196 -8.09 19.71 30.39
CA MET A 196 -6.90 18.84 30.42
C MET A 196 -5.59 19.63 30.49
N GLY A 197 -5.56 20.86 29.98
CA GLY A 197 -4.33 21.66 29.89
C GLY A 197 -3.79 22.16 31.23
N SER A 198 -4.65 22.29 32.25
CA SER A 198 -4.28 22.77 33.59
C SER A 198 -3.79 21.67 34.53
N ILE A 199 -4.02 20.41 34.18
CA ILE A 199 -3.71 19.27 35.06
C ILE A 199 -2.27 18.79 34.79
N SER A 200 -1.56 18.38 35.85
CA SER A 200 -0.22 17.80 35.75
C SER A 200 -0.20 16.52 34.90
N ILE A 201 0.84 16.35 34.08
CA ILE A 201 1.05 15.15 33.26
C ILE A 201 2.03 14.22 33.99
N THR A 202 1.65 12.96 34.16
CA THR A 202 2.48 11.91 34.78
C THR A 202 3.48 11.32 33.78
N ASN A 203 4.52 10.64 34.26
CA ASN A 203 5.52 9.99 33.39
C ASN A 203 4.91 8.91 32.46
N ALA A 204 3.94 8.16 32.96
CA ALA A 204 3.21 7.18 32.16
C ALA A 204 2.40 7.86 31.04
N GLU A 205 1.75 8.99 31.34
CA GLU A 205 1.05 9.80 30.35
C GLU A 205 2.00 10.38 29.31
N TYR A 206 3.16 10.92 29.70
CA TYR A 206 4.18 11.37 28.74
C TYR A 206 4.58 10.27 27.76
N THR A 207 4.79 9.06 28.25
CA THR A 207 5.15 7.91 27.41
C THR A 207 4.07 7.60 26.38
N ALA A 208 2.80 7.57 26.81
CA ALA A 208 1.67 7.36 25.92
C ALA A 208 1.47 8.51 24.92
N LEU A 209 1.71 9.76 25.34
CA LEU A 209 1.64 10.94 24.49
C LEU A 209 2.69 10.92 23.39
N PHE A 210 3.95 10.60 23.73
CA PHE A 210 5.03 10.50 22.74
C PHE A 210 4.76 9.41 21.70
N GLU A 211 4.26 8.25 22.13
CA GLU A 211 3.91 7.18 21.20
C GLU A 211 2.77 7.59 20.26
N ARG A 212 1.73 8.26 20.77
CA ARG A 212 0.64 8.78 19.94
C ARG A 212 1.07 9.88 18.98
N ALA A 213 1.96 10.78 19.41
CA ALA A 213 2.57 11.79 18.55
C ALA A 213 3.36 11.11 17.41
N ARG A 214 4.14 10.08 17.71
CA ARG A 214 4.89 9.32 16.71
C ARG A 214 3.97 8.60 15.71
N ILE A 215 2.85 8.04 16.18
CA ILE A 215 1.85 7.40 15.32
C ILE A 215 1.15 8.44 14.43
N SER A 216 0.73 9.57 15.00
CA SER A 216 0.04 10.64 14.27
C SER A 216 0.95 11.27 13.22
N ASP A 217 2.22 11.52 13.52
CA ASP A 217 3.24 11.97 12.56
C ASP A 217 3.37 11.02 11.35
N GLN A 218 3.34 9.72 11.59
CA GLN A 218 3.45 8.72 10.52
C GLN A 218 2.19 8.67 9.66
N LEU A 219 1.01 8.61 10.28
CA LEU A 219 -0.27 8.62 9.57
C LEU A 219 -0.49 9.93 8.81
N GLU A 220 -0.06 11.06 9.35
CA GLU A 220 -0.13 12.35 8.68
C GLU A 220 0.71 12.38 7.41
N ARG A 221 1.90 11.79 7.41
CA ARG A 221 2.72 11.68 6.17
C ARG A 221 2.01 10.86 5.11
N VAL A 222 1.38 9.76 5.50
CA VAL A 222 0.58 8.93 4.57
C VAL A 222 -0.64 9.69 4.06
N TYR A 223 -1.31 10.45 4.93
CA TYR A 223 -2.47 11.28 4.57
C TYR A 223 -2.06 12.42 3.62
N SER A 224 -1.01 13.17 3.97
CA SER A 224 -0.46 14.26 3.18
C SER A 224 -0.05 13.78 1.78
N ARG A 225 0.58 12.61 1.68
CA ARG A 225 0.95 12.02 0.39
C ARG A 225 -0.24 11.79 -0.53
N ARG A 226 -1.37 11.37 0.05
CA ARG A 226 -2.59 10.98 -0.69
C ARG A 226 -3.50 12.14 -1.06
N TYR A 227 -3.44 13.25 -0.33
CA TYR A 227 -4.38 14.37 -0.52
C TYR A 227 -3.73 15.71 -0.82
N LYS A 228 -2.45 15.90 -0.48
CA LYS A 228 -1.76 17.18 -0.66
C LYS A 228 -0.68 17.10 -1.72
N ASP A 229 0.28 16.21 -1.54
CA ASP A 229 1.51 16.16 -2.34
C ASP A 229 1.99 14.74 -2.58
N ARG A 230 1.96 14.30 -3.85
CA ARG A 230 2.34 12.93 -4.24
C ARG A 230 3.83 12.62 -3.98
N LEU A 231 4.67 13.65 -3.86
CA LEU A 231 6.13 13.54 -3.70
C LEU A 231 6.56 13.58 -2.22
N THR A 232 5.62 13.64 -1.28
CA THR A 232 5.92 13.66 0.14
C THR A 232 6.58 12.34 0.58
N GLN A 233 7.92 12.38 0.76
CA GLN A 233 8.67 11.23 1.25
C GLN A 233 8.76 11.20 2.78
N ARG A 234 9.37 12.24 3.37
CA ARG A 234 9.82 12.24 4.78
C ARG A 234 9.03 13.14 5.71
N THR A 235 8.42 14.20 5.18
CA THR A 235 7.79 15.28 5.95
C THR A 235 6.45 15.63 5.34
N SER A 236 5.42 15.73 6.18
CA SER A 236 4.09 16.17 5.77
C SER A 236 4.13 17.54 5.11
N ARG A 237 3.26 17.75 4.12
CA ARG A 237 3.01 19.04 3.44
C ARG A 237 1.66 19.65 3.82
N LEU A 238 0.98 19.09 4.82
CA LEU A 238 -0.21 19.74 5.37
C LEU A 238 0.17 21.10 5.95
N SER A 239 -0.67 22.11 5.74
CA SER A 239 -0.52 23.39 6.44
C SER A 239 -0.71 23.19 7.96
N PRO A 240 -0.27 24.13 8.81
CA PRO A 240 -0.46 24.02 10.25
C PRO A 240 -1.92 23.77 10.66
N ALA A 241 -2.88 24.45 10.02
CA ALA A 241 -4.31 24.26 10.27
C ALA A 241 -4.83 22.90 9.79
N GLU A 242 -4.39 22.43 8.60
CA GLU A 242 -4.76 21.12 8.07
C GLU A 242 -4.20 19.99 8.97
N ARG A 243 -2.97 20.15 9.46
CA ARG A 243 -2.29 19.26 10.40
C ARG A 243 -3.02 19.19 11.74
N GLU A 244 -3.37 20.32 12.33
CA GLU A 244 -4.11 20.37 13.59
C GLU A 244 -5.45 19.64 13.48
N ARG A 245 -6.25 19.95 12.44
CA ARG A 245 -7.54 19.29 12.19
C ARG A 245 -7.39 17.77 12.02
N PHE A 246 -6.44 17.32 11.20
CA PHE A 246 -6.18 15.90 10.99
C PHE A 246 -5.78 15.19 12.29
N ARG A 247 -4.83 15.75 13.05
CA ARG A 247 -4.37 15.16 14.31
C ARG A 247 -5.47 15.16 15.36
N LEU A 248 -6.20 16.26 15.51
CA LEU A 248 -7.32 16.34 16.44
C LEU A 248 -8.36 15.25 16.17
N SER A 249 -8.69 15.00 14.90
CA SER A 249 -9.53 13.86 14.49
C SER A 249 -8.94 12.50 14.87
N LEU A 250 -7.63 12.27 14.73
CA LEU A 250 -6.98 11.04 15.20
C LEU A 250 -7.11 10.86 16.72
N HIS A 251 -6.90 11.93 17.49
CA HIS A 251 -6.95 11.87 18.95
C HIS A 251 -8.36 11.68 19.50
N ARG A 252 -9.36 12.26 18.84
CA ARG A 252 -10.76 11.99 19.13
C ARG A 252 -11.19 10.60 18.66
N LEU A 253 -10.59 10.07 17.59
CA LEU A 253 -10.80 8.67 17.21
C LEU A 253 -10.30 7.71 18.30
N TRP A 254 -9.13 7.94 18.91
CA TRP A 254 -8.68 7.15 20.07
C TRP A 254 -9.69 7.16 21.21
N LEU A 255 -10.34 8.30 21.48
CA LEU A 255 -11.41 8.37 22.48
C LEU A 255 -12.63 7.56 22.04
N LEU A 256 -13.04 7.67 20.77
CA LEU A 256 -14.17 6.92 20.23
C LEU A 256 -13.91 5.40 20.28
N SER A 257 -12.68 4.97 19.99
CA SER A 257 -12.24 3.58 20.05
C SER A 257 -12.39 2.98 21.44
N LEU A 258 -12.14 3.76 22.49
CA LEU A 258 -12.32 3.31 23.88
C LEU A 258 -13.76 2.84 24.15
N PHE A 259 -14.74 3.53 23.58
CA PHE A 259 -16.16 3.19 23.75
C PHE A 259 -16.67 2.16 22.75
N ALA A 260 -15.91 1.90 21.68
CA ALA A 260 -16.28 0.98 20.60
C ALA A 260 -15.61 -0.41 20.70
N GLY A 261 -14.47 -0.48 21.36
CA GLY A 261 -13.61 -1.67 21.46
C GLY A 261 -14.08 -2.73 22.46
N ASP A 262 -13.24 -3.75 22.63
CA ASP A 262 -13.39 -4.86 23.57
C ASP A 262 -13.35 -4.41 25.04
N THR A 263 -12.66 -3.31 25.33
CA THR A 263 -12.63 -2.68 26.66
C THR A 263 -13.89 -1.87 26.99
N CYS A 264 -14.90 -1.87 26.12
CA CYS A 264 -16.14 -1.15 26.37
C CYS A 264 -16.94 -1.84 27.47
N ILE A 265 -16.92 -1.25 28.66
CA ILE A 265 -17.72 -1.68 29.82
C ILE A 265 -19.17 -1.18 29.79
N LEU A 266 -19.60 -0.52 28.71
CA LEU A 266 -20.89 0.18 28.66
C LEU A 266 -21.99 -0.75 28.15
N LEU A 267 -22.49 -1.58 29.04
CA LEU A 267 -23.54 -2.57 28.78
C LEU A 267 -24.87 -2.11 29.42
N ASP A 268 -25.99 -2.33 28.74
CA ASP A 268 -27.33 -2.14 29.29
C ASP A 268 -27.69 -3.31 30.24
N PRO A 269 -28.85 -3.29 30.94
CA PRO A 269 -29.27 -4.38 31.82
C PRO A 269 -29.42 -5.74 31.11
N ALA A 270 -29.60 -5.75 29.79
CA ALA A 270 -29.65 -6.95 28.96
C ALA A 270 -28.27 -7.33 28.39
N ASN A 271 -27.19 -6.76 28.96
CA ASN A 271 -25.80 -6.98 28.56
C ASN A 271 -25.49 -6.55 27.12
N ASN A 272 -26.30 -5.67 26.52
CA ASN A 272 -26.05 -5.11 25.20
C ASN A 272 -25.23 -3.83 25.31
N PRO A 273 -24.22 -3.62 24.45
CA PRO A 273 -23.47 -2.38 24.47
C PRO A 273 -24.36 -1.14 24.22
N VAL A 274 -24.52 -0.27 25.22
CA VAL A 274 -25.35 0.96 25.14
C VAL A 274 -24.84 1.91 24.07
N PHE A 275 -23.54 1.85 23.79
CA PHE A 275 -22.89 2.63 22.75
C PHE A 275 -23.37 2.27 21.32
N ARG A 276 -24.20 1.23 21.16
CA ARG A 276 -24.97 0.93 19.93
C ARG A 276 -26.08 1.94 19.66
N ILE A 277 -26.55 2.66 20.67
CA ILE A 277 -27.66 3.62 20.56
C ILE A 277 -27.12 5.00 20.15
N LEU A 278 -27.62 5.53 19.04
CA LEU A 278 -27.20 6.84 18.51
C LEU A 278 -27.39 7.98 19.52
N ALA A 279 -28.55 8.04 20.20
CA ALA A 279 -28.82 9.06 21.20
C ALA A 279 -27.77 9.08 22.32
N PHE A 280 -27.32 7.89 22.75
CA PHE A 280 -26.27 7.75 23.75
C PHE A 280 -24.90 8.19 23.20
N ARG A 281 -24.56 7.81 21.96
CA ARG A 281 -23.32 8.28 21.30
C ARG A 281 -23.29 9.81 21.16
N ARG A 282 -24.42 10.43 20.82
CA ARG A 282 -24.54 11.90 20.74
C ARG A 282 -24.24 12.53 22.08
N LEU A 283 -24.96 12.12 23.11
CA LEU A 283 -24.83 12.66 24.46
C LEU A 283 -23.43 12.46 25.05
N LEU A 284 -22.85 11.26 24.89
CA LEU A 284 -21.55 10.92 25.47
C LEU A 284 -20.36 11.52 24.70
N PHE A 285 -20.49 11.62 23.38
CA PHE A 285 -19.36 11.94 22.50
C PHE A 285 -19.64 13.12 21.57
N TYR A 286 -20.61 13.01 20.64
CA TYR A 286 -20.72 14.00 19.56
C TYR A 286 -21.15 15.40 20.01
N ASP A 287 -21.97 15.52 21.05
CA ASP A 287 -22.46 16.82 21.55
C ASP A 287 -21.34 17.69 22.15
N SER A 288 -20.16 17.11 22.38
CA SER A 288 -18.96 17.86 22.80
C SER A 288 -18.20 18.50 21.63
N TYR A 289 -18.62 18.30 20.38
CA TYR A 289 -17.89 18.73 19.19
C TYR A 289 -18.78 19.48 18.21
N THR A 290 -18.16 20.37 17.44
CA THR A 290 -18.82 21.08 16.35
C THR A 290 -19.13 20.13 15.18
N PRO A 291 -20.12 20.46 14.33
CA PRO A 291 -20.40 19.70 13.11
C PRO A 291 -19.17 19.48 12.21
N GLN A 292 -18.29 20.48 12.11
CA GLN A 292 -17.05 20.41 11.33
C GLN A 292 -16.05 19.38 11.89
N GLU A 293 -15.93 19.30 13.21
CA GLU A 293 -15.02 18.36 13.87
C GLU A 293 -15.53 16.91 13.75
N VAL A 294 -16.84 16.70 13.86
CA VAL A 294 -17.47 15.40 13.62
C VAL A 294 -17.29 14.97 12.15
N TYR A 295 -17.47 15.91 11.22
CA TYR A 295 -17.21 15.67 9.80
C TYR A 295 -15.75 15.25 9.59
N ASP A 296 -14.78 16.00 10.11
CA ASP A 296 -13.35 15.71 9.97
C ASP A 296 -12.99 14.33 10.53
N LEU A 297 -13.52 13.98 11.70
CA LEU A 297 -13.37 12.66 12.31
C LEU A 297 -13.81 11.55 11.35
N HIS A 298 -15.02 11.61 10.82
CA HIS A 298 -15.53 10.58 9.90
C HIS A 298 -14.80 10.58 8.54
N ARG A 299 -14.27 11.72 8.10
CA ARG A 299 -13.39 11.81 6.91
C ARG A 299 -12.07 11.09 7.13
N VAL A 300 -11.47 11.21 8.31
CA VAL A 300 -10.27 10.45 8.69
C VAL A 300 -10.58 8.95 8.74
N VAL A 301 -11.69 8.54 9.36
CA VAL A 301 -12.11 7.13 9.36
C VAL A 301 -12.33 6.59 7.93
N ALA A 302 -12.98 7.37 7.06
CA ALA A 302 -13.20 6.97 5.65
C ALA A 302 -11.89 6.88 4.85
N TRP A 303 -10.89 7.70 5.19
CA TRP A 303 -9.56 7.57 4.61
C TRP A 303 -8.85 6.31 5.12
N MET A 304 -8.86 6.04 6.43
CA MET A 304 -8.27 4.83 7.02
C MET A 304 -8.90 3.56 6.42
N GLN A 305 -10.21 3.57 6.21
CA GLN A 305 -10.93 2.47 5.56
C GLN A 305 -10.42 2.21 4.15
N ARG A 306 -10.24 3.27 3.34
CA ARG A 306 -9.65 3.14 2.00
C ARG A 306 -8.21 2.64 2.05
N LEU A 307 -7.43 3.09 3.03
CA LEU A 307 -6.06 2.61 3.22
C LEU A 307 -6.03 1.10 3.47
N VAL A 308 -6.91 0.60 4.32
CA VAL A 308 -7.01 -0.84 4.61
C VAL A 308 -7.56 -1.63 3.43
N TYR A 309 -8.55 -1.12 2.69
CA TYR A 309 -9.03 -1.79 1.49
C TYR A 309 -7.94 -1.96 0.44
N GLU A 310 -7.02 -1.01 0.34
CA GLU A 310 -5.86 -1.16 -0.53
C GLU A 310 -4.89 -2.23 -0.05
N CYS A 311 -4.91 -2.68 1.21
CA CYS A 311 -4.12 -3.84 1.64
C CYS A 311 -4.75 -5.18 1.26
N GLN A 312 -5.99 -5.18 0.75
CA GLN A 312 -6.72 -6.40 0.46
C GLN A 312 -6.52 -6.85 -0.99
N PRO A 313 -6.50 -8.18 -1.24
CA PRO A 313 -6.65 -8.71 -2.60
C PRO A 313 -7.96 -8.23 -3.21
N PRO A 314 -8.01 -7.99 -4.53
CA PRO A 314 -9.20 -7.50 -5.22
C PRO A 314 -10.44 -8.40 -5.05
N GLU A 315 -10.22 -9.69 -4.74
CA GLU A 315 -11.27 -10.72 -4.61
C GLU A 315 -11.67 -11.02 -3.16
N SER A 316 -11.12 -10.30 -2.17
CA SER A 316 -11.39 -10.58 -0.75
C SER A 316 -12.84 -10.22 -0.37
N ALA A 317 -13.73 -11.22 -0.33
CA ALA A 317 -15.14 -11.08 0.05
C ALA A 317 -15.38 -10.66 1.53
N ASN A 318 -14.34 -10.68 2.38
CA ASN A 318 -14.47 -10.40 3.81
C ASN A 318 -14.18 -8.92 4.15
N THR A 319 -14.93 -8.02 3.52
CA THR A 319 -14.90 -6.56 3.76
C THR A 319 -15.91 -6.10 4.80
N ARG A 320 -16.77 -7.00 5.29
CA ARG A 320 -17.82 -6.65 6.24
C ARG A 320 -17.20 -6.04 7.50
N PHE A 321 -17.75 -4.91 7.94
CA PHE A 321 -17.36 -4.21 9.16
C PHE A 321 -15.92 -3.64 9.20
N VAL A 322 -15.19 -3.53 8.08
CA VAL A 322 -13.82 -2.94 8.11
C VAL A 322 -13.84 -1.57 8.78
N ARG A 323 -14.81 -0.72 8.44
CA ARG A 323 -14.95 0.60 9.06
C ARG A 323 -15.11 0.52 10.58
N MET A 324 -15.97 -0.37 11.06
CA MET A 324 -16.22 -0.53 12.48
C MET A 324 -15.02 -1.13 13.21
N LYS A 325 -14.31 -2.08 12.59
CA LYS A 325 -13.02 -2.61 13.10
C LYS A 325 -12.01 -1.48 13.29
N LEU A 326 -11.91 -0.54 12.36
CA LEU A 326 -10.99 0.60 12.48
C LEU A 326 -11.39 1.54 13.61
N ILE A 327 -12.70 1.81 13.75
CA ILE A 327 -13.20 2.63 14.88
C ILE A 327 -12.88 1.94 16.20
N ALA A 328 -13.13 0.64 16.33
CA ALA A 328 -12.88 -0.10 17.57
C ALA A 328 -11.39 -0.26 17.92
N ASN A 329 -10.54 -0.51 16.92
CA ASN A 329 -9.09 -0.70 17.10
C ASN A 329 -8.30 0.59 17.33
N GLY A 330 -8.75 1.69 16.72
CA GLY A 330 -8.05 2.96 16.73
C GLY A 330 -6.93 3.11 15.69
N PRO A 331 -6.33 4.32 15.60
CA PRO A 331 -5.31 4.67 14.61
C PRO A 331 -4.05 3.79 14.56
N GLU A 332 -3.61 3.25 15.70
CA GLU A 332 -2.38 2.44 15.82
C GLU A 332 -2.44 1.17 14.97
N CYS A 333 -3.60 0.51 14.94
CA CYS A 333 -3.82 -0.68 14.12
C CYS A 333 -3.77 -0.34 12.64
N VAL A 334 -4.26 0.83 12.23
CA VAL A 334 -4.18 1.28 10.83
C VAL A 334 -2.74 1.49 10.41
N LEU A 335 -1.92 2.10 11.27
CA LEU A 335 -0.48 2.25 10.99
C LEU A 335 0.22 0.88 10.94
N LYS A 336 -0.17 -0.06 11.80
CA LYS A 336 0.36 -1.43 11.78
C LYS A 336 -0.01 -2.13 10.46
N VAL A 337 -1.27 -2.09 10.04
CA VAL A 337 -1.73 -2.59 8.73
C VAL A 337 -0.97 -1.92 7.58
N PHE A 338 -0.72 -0.61 7.65
CA PHE A 338 0.05 0.08 6.62
C PHE A 338 1.50 -0.43 6.52
N LYS A 339 2.12 -0.75 7.66
CA LYS A 339 3.51 -1.23 7.72
C LYS A 339 3.66 -2.72 7.42
N THR A 340 2.67 -3.52 7.76
CA THR A 340 2.63 -4.96 7.49
C THR A 340 1.31 -5.33 6.79
N PRO A 341 1.12 -4.91 5.53
CA PRO A 341 -0.15 -5.08 4.83
C PRO A 341 -0.59 -6.54 4.69
N GLN A 342 0.34 -7.51 4.70
CA GLN A 342 0.06 -8.94 4.71
C GLN A 342 -0.64 -9.41 5.99
N ASP A 343 -0.38 -8.74 7.12
CA ASP A 343 -0.93 -9.12 8.43
C ASP A 343 -2.29 -8.45 8.70
N TRP A 344 -2.91 -7.80 7.70
CA TRP A 344 -4.08 -6.96 7.93
C TRP A 344 -5.23 -7.69 8.63
N LYS A 345 -5.44 -8.97 8.31
CA LYS A 345 -6.44 -9.83 8.95
C LYS A 345 -6.08 -10.05 10.41
N THR A 346 -4.84 -10.44 10.69
CA THR A 346 -4.34 -10.67 12.06
C THR A 346 -4.36 -9.40 12.89
N VAL A 347 -4.20 -8.23 12.28
CA VAL A 347 -4.27 -6.95 13.00
C VAL A 347 -5.71 -6.53 13.28
N LEU A 348 -6.66 -6.74 12.35
CA LEU A 348 -8.03 -6.23 12.47
C LEU A 348 -9.03 -7.23 13.06
N ASN A 349 -8.79 -8.53 12.95
CA ASN A 349 -9.71 -9.59 13.41
C ASN A 349 -9.74 -9.85 14.93
N PRO A 350 -8.68 -9.61 15.73
CA PRO A 350 -8.72 -9.89 17.17
C PRO A 350 -9.75 -9.09 17.98
N VAL A 351 -10.50 -8.18 17.36
CA VAL A 351 -11.37 -7.26 18.09
C VAL A 351 -12.74 -7.88 18.33
N ALA A 352 -12.92 -8.30 19.59
CA ALA A 352 -14.23 -8.44 20.23
C ALA A 352 -14.85 -7.05 20.49
N GLY A 353 -16.16 -6.98 20.69
CA GLY A 353 -16.88 -5.73 20.97
C GLY A 353 -18.06 -5.47 20.04
N ILE A 354 -18.34 -4.21 19.71
CA ILE A 354 -19.54 -3.76 18.97
C ILE A 354 -19.37 -3.93 17.43
N VAL A 355 -18.32 -4.62 16.98
CA VAL A 355 -17.91 -4.67 15.57
C VAL A 355 -19.01 -5.16 14.64
N GLY A 356 -19.85 -6.12 15.08
CA GLY A 356 -20.92 -6.71 14.27
C GLY A 356 -22.21 -5.90 14.17
N VAL A 357 -22.29 -4.72 14.79
CA VAL A 357 -23.57 -3.99 14.92
C VAL A 357 -23.87 -3.11 13.73
N ASP A 358 -22.84 -2.49 13.15
CA ASP A 358 -23.02 -1.56 12.06
C ASP A 358 -21.92 -1.77 11.00
N PRO A 359 -22.23 -2.43 9.87
CA PRO A 359 -21.30 -2.60 8.75
C PRO A 359 -20.76 -1.26 8.22
N GLU A 360 -21.56 -0.20 8.28
CA GLU A 360 -21.23 1.14 7.81
C GLU A 360 -20.53 1.98 8.88
N GLY A 361 -20.19 1.42 10.04
CA GLY A 361 -19.38 2.06 11.08
C GLY A 361 -19.84 3.48 11.40
N TRP A 362 -21.12 3.62 11.74
CA TRP A 362 -21.78 4.84 12.17
C TRP A 362 -21.73 5.98 11.16
N LYS A 363 -21.63 5.66 9.88
CA LYS A 363 -21.70 6.66 8.81
C LYS A 363 -23.03 7.41 8.80
N ASP A 364 -24.11 6.76 9.24
CA ASP A 364 -25.44 7.36 9.33
C ASP A 364 -25.60 8.33 10.51
N ASP A 365 -24.73 8.26 11.53
CA ASP A 365 -24.71 9.24 12.63
C ASP A 365 -24.53 10.66 12.09
N MET A 366 -23.71 10.83 11.06
CA MET A 366 -23.51 12.12 10.39
C MET A 366 -24.83 12.70 9.86
N ARG A 367 -25.71 11.88 9.26
CA ARG A 367 -26.99 12.38 8.75
C ARG A 367 -27.86 12.90 9.88
N SER A 368 -27.92 12.18 11.00
CA SER A 368 -28.71 12.61 12.17
C SER A 368 -28.14 13.87 12.84
N ILE A 369 -26.81 13.97 12.93
CA ILE A 369 -26.13 15.14 13.52
C ILE A 369 -26.34 16.37 12.63
N PHE A 370 -26.29 16.23 11.31
CA PHE A 370 -26.48 17.34 10.37
C PHE A 370 -27.94 17.66 10.06
N ALA A 371 -28.88 16.74 10.30
CA ALA A 371 -30.32 16.98 10.15
C ALA A 371 -30.90 17.79 11.32
N ALA A 372 -30.18 17.92 12.44
CA ALA A 372 -30.56 18.83 13.51
C ALA A 372 -30.57 20.29 12.99
N PRO A 373 -31.43 21.18 13.53
CA PRO A 373 -31.67 22.55 13.03
C PRO A 373 -30.44 23.49 13.01
N VAL A 374 -29.26 22.99 13.35
CA VAL A 374 -27.98 23.72 13.43
C VAL A 374 -27.42 24.05 12.04
N LEU A 375 -27.79 23.32 10.99
CA LEU A 375 -27.39 23.62 9.62
C LEU A 375 -28.63 23.95 8.76
N PRO A 376 -28.62 25.05 7.97
CA PRO A 376 -29.68 25.33 7.00
C PRO A 376 -29.88 24.11 6.11
N GLN A 377 -31.14 23.71 5.88
CA GLN A 377 -31.51 22.51 5.12
C GLN A 377 -30.62 22.38 3.86
N SER A 378 -29.69 21.42 3.92
CA SER A 378 -28.68 21.24 2.89
C SER A 378 -29.33 20.62 1.65
N THR A 379 -29.47 21.40 0.59
CA THR A 379 -29.89 20.93 -0.75
C THR A 379 -28.81 20.14 -1.50
N ALA A 380 -27.71 19.78 -0.83
CA ALA A 380 -26.63 19.02 -1.45
C ALA A 380 -27.13 17.63 -1.89
N SER A 381 -26.78 17.24 -3.13
CA SER A 381 -27.03 15.90 -3.67
C SER A 381 -26.49 14.81 -2.74
N ALA A 382 -27.09 13.62 -2.73
CA ALA A 382 -26.62 12.47 -1.96
C ALA A 382 -25.11 12.22 -2.19
N GLY A 383 -24.27 12.61 -1.23
CA GLY A 383 -22.80 12.52 -1.30
C GLY A 383 -22.04 13.86 -1.38
N GLY A 384 -22.74 14.99 -1.53
CA GLY A 384 -22.16 16.33 -1.43
C GLY A 384 -21.73 16.69 -0.01
N ILE A 385 -20.74 17.57 0.11
CA ILE A 385 -20.36 18.15 1.41
C ILE A 385 -21.48 19.11 1.83
N PRO A 386 -22.06 18.98 3.04
CA PRO A 386 -23.05 19.94 3.53
C PRO A 386 -22.52 21.38 3.46
N ARG A 387 -23.38 22.33 3.08
CA ARG A 387 -23.01 23.76 3.02
C ARG A 387 -22.44 24.21 4.38
N GLY A 388 -21.31 24.91 4.35
CA GLY A 388 -20.61 25.38 5.55
C GLY A 388 -19.54 24.43 6.10
N LEU A 389 -19.48 23.18 5.62
CA LEU A 389 -18.38 22.27 5.95
C LEU A 389 -17.26 22.34 4.91
N SER A 390 -16.02 22.28 5.38
CA SER A 390 -14.80 22.30 4.58
C SER A 390 -14.04 20.98 4.70
N PRO A 391 -13.41 20.47 3.64
CA PRO A 391 -12.50 19.34 3.75
C PRO A 391 -11.27 19.72 4.58
N ILE A 392 -10.68 18.72 5.27
CA ILE A 392 -9.43 18.91 6.04
C ILE A 392 -8.32 19.48 5.14
N VAL A 393 -8.19 18.97 3.91
CA VAL A 393 -7.20 19.44 2.93
C VAL A 393 -7.91 20.27 1.88
N ALA A 394 -7.47 21.52 1.73
CA ALA A 394 -7.92 22.34 0.62
C ALA A 394 -7.46 21.71 -0.70
N ALA A 395 -8.35 21.64 -1.69
CA ALA A 395 -8.02 21.07 -3.00
C ALA A 395 -6.72 21.71 -3.53
N SER A 396 -5.72 20.89 -3.83
CA SER A 396 -4.47 21.39 -4.38
C SER A 396 -4.74 22.06 -5.71
N ALA A 397 -4.42 23.35 -5.82
CA ALA A 397 -4.58 24.12 -7.05
C ALA A 397 -3.57 23.72 -8.14
N ALA A 398 -2.74 22.68 -7.91
CA ALA A 398 -1.69 22.24 -8.83
C ALA A 398 -2.27 21.98 -10.23
N PRO A 399 -2.03 22.89 -11.20
CA PRO A 399 -2.52 22.72 -12.55
C PRO A 399 -1.86 21.50 -13.18
N GLY A 400 -2.61 20.73 -13.98
CA GLY A 400 -2.04 19.68 -14.83
C GLY A 400 -1.89 18.29 -14.23
N LEU A 401 -2.31 18.03 -12.98
CA LEU A 401 -2.37 16.67 -12.44
C LEU A 401 -3.53 15.87 -13.04
N GLN A 402 -3.31 15.30 -14.22
CA GLN A 402 -4.23 14.40 -14.90
C GLN A 402 -3.56 13.08 -15.30
N CYS A 403 -4.34 12.01 -15.29
CA CYS A 403 -3.90 10.71 -15.76
C CYS A 403 -3.58 10.78 -17.26
N TYR A 404 -2.39 10.32 -17.65
CA TYR A 404 -1.94 10.28 -19.04
C TYR A 404 -2.93 9.49 -19.92
N LYS A 405 -3.40 8.33 -19.43
CA LYS A 405 -4.26 7.42 -20.21
C LYS A 405 -5.73 7.84 -20.23
N CYS A 406 -6.39 7.92 -19.07
CA CYS A 406 -7.84 8.17 -19.01
C CYS A 406 -8.23 9.64 -18.82
N LYS A 407 -7.25 10.55 -18.72
CA LYS A 407 -7.45 11.99 -18.51
C LYS A 407 -8.17 12.38 -17.20
N ALA A 408 -8.49 11.41 -16.34
CA ALA A 408 -9.05 11.68 -15.02
C ALA A 408 -8.13 12.54 -14.16
N ARG A 409 -8.70 13.40 -13.31
CA ARG A 409 -7.97 14.32 -12.42
C ARG A 409 -8.15 13.93 -10.95
N PRO A 410 -7.54 12.82 -10.47
CA PRO A 410 -7.69 12.37 -9.08
C PRO A 410 -6.85 13.18 -8.09
N GLY A 411 -6.28 14.31 -8.52
CA GLY A 411 -5.36 15.14 -7.74
C GLY A 411 -4.01 14.43 -7.52
N PRO A 412 -3.46 14.43 -6.29
CA PRO A 412 -2.15 13.85 -6.00
C PRO A 412 -2.12 12.31 -6.05
N ARG A 413 -3.25 11.64 -6.30
CA ARG A 413 -3.30 10.18 -6.51
C ARG A 413 -2.95 9.79 -7.94
N LEU A 414 -1.76 10.19 -8.35
CA LEU A 414 -1.13 9.84 -9.62
C LEU A 414 0.26 9.28 -9.34
N TRP A 415 0.66 8.29 -10.13
CA TRP A 415 1.92 7.57 -9.94
C TRP A 415 2.78 7.60 -11.19
N ASN A 416 4.08 7.74 -10.98
CA ASN A 416 5.18 7.68 -11.93
C ASN A 416 6.46 7.25 -11.19
N HIS A 417 7.61 7.25 -11.87
CA HIS A 417 8.87 6.79 -11.29
C HIS A 417 9.28 7.51 -10.00
N GLU A 418 8.87 8.76 -9.80
CA GLU A 418 9.23 9.57 -8.63
C GLU A 418 8.55 9.08 -7.33
N ASN A 419 7.47 8.29 -7.44
CA ASN A 419 6.69 7.85 -6.29
C ASN A 419 6.21 6.39 -6.33
N TRP A 420 6.84 5.54 -7.16
CA TRP A 420 6.51 4.11 -7.20
C TRP A 420 6.77 3.38 -5.86
N ASP A 421 7.63 3.91 -5.00
CA ASP A 421 7.81 3.42 -3.62
C ASP A 421 6.51 3.49 -2.79
N TYR A 422 5.52 4.24 -3.27
CA TYR A 422 4.26 4.50 -2.60
C TYR A 422 3.06 4.21 -3.50
N LEU A 423 3.19 3.22 -4.38
CA LEU A 423 2.07 2.63 -5.10
C LEU A 423 0.94 2.22 -4.13
N PRO A 424 -0.29 2.04 -4.65
CA PRO A 424 -1.38 1.43 -3.88
C PRO A 424 -0.91 0.19 -3.12
N LEU A 425 -1.38 0.02 -1.88
CA LEU A 425 -0.82 -0.98 -0.96
C LEU A 425 -1.05 -2.43 -1.40
N ASN A 426 -1.85 -2.69 -2.43
CA ASN A 426 -2.05 -4.03 -3.00
C ASN A 426 -1.06 -4.33 -4.13
N LEU A 427 -0.22 -3.36 -4.52
CA LEU A 427 0.88 -3.54 -5.45
C LEU A 427 2.16 -3.77 -4.67
N ARG A 428 2.29 -4.97 -4.12
CA ARG A 428 3.46 -5.43 -3.37
C ARG A 428 4.11 -6.58 -4.13
N LEU A 429 5.43 -6.71 -3.98
CA LEU A 429 6.15 -7.92 -4.33
C LEU A 429 6.10 -8.89 -3.16
N ASP A 430 4.90 -9.39 -2.89
CA ASP A 430 4.65 -10.49 -1.96
C ASP A 430 3.94 -11.63 -2.69
N ASP A 431 3.45 -12.60 -1.94
CA ASP A 431 2.70 -13.74 -2.46
C ASP A 431 1.45 -13.32 -3.24
N THR A 432 0.90 -12.11 -3.05
CA THR A 432 -0.26 -11.62 -3.81
C THR A 432 0.10 -11.00 -5.16
N PHE A 433 1.38 -10.75 -5.45
CA PHE A 433 1.80 -10.12 -6.71
C PHE A 433 1.31 -10.84 -7.99
N PRO A 434 1.33 -12.19 -8.07
CA PRO A 434 0.83 -12.91 -9.24
C PRO A 434 -0.67 -12.74 -9.49
N ASP A 435 -1.44 -12.22 -8.52
CA ASP A 435 -2.87 -11.93 -8.69
C ASP A 435 -3.12 -10.82 -9.73
N TRP A 436 -2.07 -10.09 -10.11
CA TRP A 436 -2.09 -9.07 -11.16
C TRP A 436 -1.84 -9.63 -12.56
N MET A 437 -1.58 -10.94 -12.73
CA MET A 437 -1.48 -11.55 -14.06
C MET A 437 -2.84 -11.59 -14.77
N ALA A 438 -2.82 -11.63 -16.11
CA ALA A 438 -4.03 -11.57 -16.92
C ALA A 438 -4.84 -12.88 -16.90
N GLY A 439 -6.17 -12.75 -16.95
CA GLY A 439 -7.08 -13.88 -17.11
C GLY A 439 -6.99 -14.89 -15.97
N ASN A 440 -6.77 -16.16 -16.31
CA ASN A 440 -6.67 -17.28 -15.38
C ASN A 440 -5.21 -17.59 -14.96
N LEU A 441 -4.24 -16.76 -15.36
CA LEU A 441 -2.84 -16.92 -14.96
C LEU A 441 -2.64 -16.73 -13.45
N ASN A 442 -3.39 -15.82 -12.84
CA ASN A 442 -3.39 -15.62 -11.38
C ASN A 442 -3.72 -16.91 -10.59
N HIS A 443 -4.50 -17.82 -11.20
CA HIS A 443 -4.87 -19.12 -10.64
C HIS A 443 -4.01 -20.28 -11.15
N ASN A 444 -3.08 -20.02 -12.09
CA ASN A 444 -2.16 -21.02 -12.59
C ASN A 444 -1.05 -21.27 -11.57
N ARG A 445 -1.17 -22.38 -10.82
CA ARG A 445 -0.20 -22.73 -9.77
C ARG A 445 1.23 -22.88 -10.31
N HIS A 446 1.40 -23.41 -11.52
CA HIS A 446 2.73 -23.59 -12.12
C HIS A 446 3.40 -22.24 -12.41
N GLU A 447 2.71 -21.36 -13.15
CA GLU A 447 3.23 -20.03 -13.50
C GLU A 447 3.44 -19.16 -12.26
N ARG A 448 2.50 -19.24 -11.30
CA ARG A 448 2.58 -18.52 -10.03
C ARG A 448 3.80 -18.94 -9.22
N SER A 449 4.02 -20.23 -9.00
CA SER A 449 5.15 -20.72 -8.22
C SER A 449 6.48 -20.41 -8.90
N LEU A 450 6.56 -20.48 -10.23
CA LEU A 450 7.75 -20.07 -10.98
C LEU A 450 8.04 -18.57 -10.84
N LEU A 451 7.02 -17.71 -10.98
CA LEU A 451 7.17 -16.27 -10.83
C LEU A 451 7.63 -15.91 -9.41
N LEU A 452 7.01 -16.50 -8.38
CA LEU A 452 7.38 -16.26 -6.99
C LEU A 452 8.81 -16.76 -6.69
N ALA A 453 9.19 -17.93 -7.18
CA ALA A 453 10.55 -18.45 -7.06
C ALA A 453 11.57 -17.50 -7.71
N TYR A 454 11.29 -17.02 -8.93
CA TYR A 454 12.12 -16.04 -9.60
C TYR A 454 12.21 -14.73 -8.80
N LEU A 455 11.13 -14.27 -8.19
CA LEU A 455 11.14 -13.06 -7.36
C LEU A 455 11.77 -13.26 -5.97
N GLY A 456 12.14 -14.49 -5.59
CA GLY A 456 12.63 -14.82 -4.26
C GLY A 456 11.56 -14.70 -3.17
N ILE A 457 10.30 -14.92 -3.51
CA ILE A 457 9.14 -14.82 -2.60
C ILE A 457 8.62 -16.22 -2.28
N THR A 458 8.38 -16.49 -1.00
CA THR A 458 7.75 -17.74 -0.55
C THR A 458 6.26 -17.77 -0.91
N ASP A 459 5.82 -18.81 -1.62
CA ASP A 459 4.40 -19.03 -1.91
C ASP A 459 3.66 -19.57 -0.67
N THR A 460 2.89 -18.72 0.01
CA THR A 460 2.10 -19.14 1.18
C THR A 460 0.84 -19.94 0.79
N THR A 461 0.46 -19.89 -0.49
CA THR A 461 -0.75 -20.54 -1.01
C THR A 461 -0.51 -21.97 -1.45
N GLU A 462 0.75 -22.38 -1.61
CA GLU A 462 1.07 -23.76 -1.93
C GLU A 462 0.74 -24.63 -0.71
N PRO A 463 -0.29 -25.50 -0.77
CA PRO A 463 -0.60 -26.37 0.34
C PRO A 463 0.64 -27.23 0.61
N TRP A 464 1.15 -27.19 1.85
CA TRP A 464 2.23 -28.04 2.33
C TRP A 464 2.02 -29.44 1.79
N ARG A 465 2.78 -29.81 0.76
CA ARG A 465 2.57 -31.06 0.02
C ARG A 465 2.86 -32.23 0.96
N THR A 466 1.84 -32.74 1.63
CA THR A 466 1.90 -34.03 2.33
C THR A 466 2.17 -35.17 1.33
N HIS A 467 1.84 -34.97 0.05
CA HIS A 467 2.24 -35.84 -1.04
C HIS A 467 3.35 -35.18 -1.86
N ARG A 468 4.60 -35.53 -1.57
CA ARG A 468 5.73 -35.24 -2.47
C ARG A 468 5.34 -35.71 -3.88
N PRO A 469 5.38 -34.85 -4.91
CA PRO A 469 5.22 -35.32 -6.27
C PRO A 469 6.27 -36.41 -6.54
N PRO A 470 5.93 -37.45 -7.32
CA PRO A 470 6.86 -38.51 -7.66
C PRO A 470 8.18 -37.92 -8.18
N LYS A 471 9.32 -38.51 -7.80
CA LYS A 471 10.68 -37.98 -8.09
C LYS A 471 10.93 -37.62 -9.57
N LYS A 472 10.12 -38.12 -10.51
CA LYS A 472 10.21 -37.84 -11.95
C LYS A 472 9.71 -36.44 -12.35
N ASP A 473 8.92 -35.76 -11.52
CA ASP A 473 8.42 -34.39 -11.78
C ASP A 473 9.29 -33.29 -11.11
N ARG A 474 10.45 -33.65 -10.54
CA ARG A 474 11.28 -32.75 -9.71
C ARG A 474 12.27 -31.87 -10.47
N ALA A 475 12.45 -32.07 -11.76
CA ALA A 475 13.39 -31.26 -12.54
C ALA A 475 12.70 -30.03 -13.16
N VAL A 476 11.89 -29.32 -12.38
CA VAL A 476 11.72 -27.90 -12.69
C VAL A 476 13.05 -27.28 -12.27
N GLU A 477 13.91 -27.02 -13.24
CA GLU A 477 15.12 -26.22 -13.04
C GLU A 477 14.62 -24.86 -12.55
N TYR A 478 14.63 -24.67 -11.24
CA TYR A 478 14.11 -23.46 -10.63
C TYR A 478 14.94 -22.30 -11.15
N LEU A 479 14.23 -21.28 -11.64
CA LEU A 479 14.83 -20.04 -12.08
C LEU A 479 15.64 -19.44 -10.92
N GLU A 480 16.87 -19.02 -11.19
CA GLU A 480 17.68 -18.31 -10.20
C GLU A 480 16.92 -17.05 -9.74
N PRO A 481 16.75 -16.84 -8.43
CA PRO A 481 16.04 -15.68 -7.93
C PRO A 481 16.71 -14.38 -8.35
N VAL A 482 15.94 -13.41 -8.86
CA VAL A 482 16.46 -12.09 -9.19
C VAL A 482 16.85 -11.33 -7.92
N PRO A 483 18.13 -10.90 -7.79
CA PRO A 483 18.56 -10.17 -6.60
C PRO A 483 17.83 -8.83 -6.45
N CYS A 484 17.23 -8.64 -5.27
CA CYS A 484 16.68 -7.36 -4.81
C CYS A 484 15.64 -6.75 -5.77
N MET A 485 14.72 -7.56 -6.33
CA MET A 485 13.59 -7.01 -7.09
C MET A 485 12.71 -6.16 -6.16
N THR A 486 12.42 -4.93 -6.58
CA THR A 486 11.55 -4.00 -5.84
C THR A 486 10.39 -3.56 -6.74
N VAL A 487 9.31 -3.06 -6.13
CA VAL A 487 8.16 -2.55 -6.89
C VAL A 487 8.57 -1.47 -7.91
N PRO A 488 9.41 -0.46 -7.59
CA PRO A 488 9.90 0.48 -8.60
C PRO A 488 10.69 -0.18 -9.74
N ARG A 489 11.55 -1.16 -9.45
CA ARG A 489 12.31 -1.87 -10.50
C ARG A 489 11.39 -2.67 -11.42
N MET A 490 10.37 -3.31 -10.85
CA MET A 490 9.33 -4.00 -11.60
C MET A 490 8.55 -3.03 -12.50
N MET A 491 8.07 -1.91 -11.95
CA MET A 491 7.35 -0.89 -12.74
C MET A 491 8.21 -0.31 -13.85
N GLN A 492 9.50 -0.07 -13.59
CA GLN A 492 10.45 0.37 -14.60
C GLN A 492 10.58 -0.67 -15.73
N ALA A 493 10.77 -1.94 -15.39
CA ALA A 493 10.85 -3.03 -16.37
C ALA A 493 9.59 -3.14 -17.24
N LEU A 494 8.40 -2.88 -16.67
CA LEU A 494 7.14 -2.86 -17.42
C LEU A 494 6.99 -1.62 -18.32
N CYS A 495 7.54 -0.48 -17.92
CA CYS A 495 7.60 0.71 -18.77
C CYS A 495 8.55 0.52 -19.96
N ASP A 496 9.71 -0.11 -19.73
CA ASP A 496 10.73 -0.36 -20.74
C ASP A 496 10.38 -1.52 -21.69
N LEU A 497 9.39 -2.34 -21.32
CA LEU A 497 8.90 -3.45 -22.13
C LEU A 497 8.23 -2.95 -23.42
N ASP A 498 8.77 -3.34 -24.58
CA ASP A 498 8.06 -3.24 -25.86
C ASP A 498 7.05 -4.40 -25.98
N PRO A 499 5.73 -4.16 -25.89
CA PRO A 499 4.74 -5.24 -25.87
C PRO A 499 4.57 -5.94 -27.23
N ARG A 500 5.18 -5.43 -28.31
CA ARG A 500 5.09 -5.99 -29.67
C ARG A 500 5.95 -7.25 -29.81
N PRO A 501 5.62 -8.14 -30.78
CA PRO A 501 6.44 -9.31 -31.04
C PRO A 501 7.88 -8.95 -31.40
N GLN A 502 8.87 -9.57 -30.74
CA GLN A 502 10.29 -9.35 -31.04
C GLN A 502 10.93 -10.46 -31.90
N ASN A 503 10.26 -11.61 -32.00
CA ASN A 503 10.71 -12.77 -32.76
C ASN A 503 9.51 -13.64 -33.21
N ALA A 504 9.76 -14.69 -33.99
CA ALA A 504 8.69 -15.55 -34.52
C ALA A 504 7.87 -16.26 -33.42
N ARG A 505 8.52 -16.67 -32.33
CA ARG A 505 7.85 -17.29 -31.18
C ARG A 505 6.96 -16.28 -30.44
N ASP A 506 7.43 -15.04 -30.30
CA ASP A 506 6.66 -13.93 -29.74
C ASP A 506 5.40 -13.67 -30.59
N ALA A 507 5.46 -13.77 -31.92
CA ALA A 507 4.29 -13.53 -32.78
C ALA A 507 3.11 -14.48 -32.48
N ASP A 508 3.42 -15.70 -32.04
CA ASP A 508 2.44 -16.69 -31.60
C ASP A 508 2.00 -16.52 -30.13
N SER A 509 2.69 -15.66 -29.37
CA SER A 509 2.57 -15.58 -27.91
C SER A 509 2.08 -14.23 -27.39
N VAL A 510 2.46 -13.11 -28.02
CA VAL A 510 2.13 -11.75 -27.58
C VAL A 510 1.14 -11.09 -28.54
N PRO A 511 0.36 -10.09 -28.10
CA PRO A 511 -0.56 -9.39 -28.98
C PRO A 511 0.16 -8.80 -30.21
N LEU A 512 -0.44 -8.92 -31.39
CA LEU A 512 0.17 -8.46 -32.65
C LEU A 512 0.24 -6.93 -32.79
N GLY A 513 -0.53 -6.20 -31.98
CA GLY A 513 -0.63 -4.74 -32.01
C GLY A 513 -0.08 -4.06 -30.75
N PRO A 514 0.00 -2.72 -30.76
CA PRO A 514 0.29 -1.96 -29.54
C PRO A 514 -0.74 -2.29 -28.45
N ASP A 515 -0.29 -2.38 -27.20
CA ASP A 515 -1.21 -2.53 -26.07
C ASP A 515 -1.99 -1.24 -25.81
N GLU A 516 -3.01 -1.30 -24.94
CA GLU A 516 -3.78 -0.11 -24.58
C GLU A 516 -2.93 0.96 -23.85
N PHE A 517 -1.67 0.68 -23.50
CA PHE A 517 -0.74 1.59 -22.83
C PHE A 517 0.43 2.02 -23.71
N ALA A 518 0.30 1.91 -25.05
CA ALA A 518 1.30 2.43 -25.97
C ALA A 518 1.61 3.91 -25.68
N GLY A 519 2.91 4.24 -25.67
CA GLY A 519 3.41 5.57 -25.34
C GLY A 519 3.54 5.88 -23.83
N VAL A 520 3.07 5.00 -22.94
CA VAL A 520 3.33 5.15 -21.50
C VAL A 520 4.79 4.91 -21.19
N THR A 521 5.40 5.88 -20.52
CA THR A 521 6.78 5.87 -20.02
C THR A 521 6.83 5.94 -18.49
N SER A 522 8.02 5.84 -17.91
CA SER A 522 8.27 6.04 -16.47
C SER A 522 7.85 7.43 -15.97
N GLU A 523 7.78 8.43 -16.85
CA GLU A 523 7.33 9.80 -16.56
C GLU A 523 5.81 9.97 -16.58
N SER A 524 5.10 9.03 -17.21
CA SER A 524 3.65 9.14 -17.42
C SER A 524 2.89 9.01 -16.11
N LEU A 525 2.12 10.05 -15.75
CA LEU A 525 1.26 10.03 -14.57
C LEU A 525 0.07 9.10 -14.79
N LEU A 526 0.00 7.99 -14.06
CA LEU A 526 -1.14 7.07 -14.11
C LEU A 526 -1.99 7.18 -12.85
N CYS A 527 -3.32 7.16 -12.99
CA CYS A 527 -4.21 6.97 -11.84
C CYS A 527 -4.24 5.50 -11.41
N GLN A 528 -4.80 5.23 -10.23
CA GLN A 528 -4.81 3.90 -9.62
C GLN A 528 -5.41 2.84 -10.55
N ALA A 529 -6.55 3.15 -11.15
CA ALA A 529 -7.21 2.24 -12.09
C ALA A 529 -6.36 1.98 -13.35
N CYS A 530 -5.64 2.98 -13.84
CA CYS A 530 -4.75 2.82 -15.00
C CYS A 530 -3.48 2.05 -14.63
N VAL A 531 -2.91 2.21 -13.43
CA VAL A 531 -1.78 1.38 -12.96
C VAL A 531 -2.18 -0.10 -12.92
N TYR A 532 -3.37 -0.41 -12.42
CA TYR A 532 -3.87 -1.79 -12.36
C TYR A 532 -4.05 -2.42 -13.73
N LYS A 533 -4.63 -1.67 -14.67
CA LYS A 533 -4.78 -2.11 -16.06
C LYS A 533 -3.42 -2.25 -16.75
N PHE A 534 -2.49 -1.33 -16.49
CA PHE A 534 -1.13 -1.37 -17.02
C PHE A 534 -0.38 -2.64 -16.59
N LEU A 535 -0.45 -2.97 -15.30
CA LEU A 535 0.10 -4.23 -14.77
C LEU A 535 -0.54 -5.44 -15.45
N LYS A 536 -1.88 -5.51 -15.52
CA LYS A 536 -2.57 -6.62 -16.19
C LYS A 536 -2.22 -6.74 -17.67
N ALA A 537 -1.96 -5.64 -18.36
CA ALA A 537 -1.61 -5.64 -19.77
C ALA A 537 -0.18 -6.16 -20.01
N ARG A 538 0.79 -5.76 -19.17
CA ARG A 538 2.22 -6.01 -19.45
C ARG A 538 2.90 -7.07 -18.60
N LEU A 539 2.41 -7.35 -17.39
CA LEU A 539 3.09 -8.24 -16.44
C LEU A 539 3.27 -9.65 -17.00
N TRP A 540 2.25 -10.20 -17.66
CA TRP A 540 2.34 -11.55 -18.23
C TRP A 540 3.26 -11.62 -19.46
N ILE A 541 3.39 -10.54 -20.24
CA ILE A 541 4.31 -10.44 -21.37
C ILE A 541 5.76 -10.35 -20.87
N TRP A 542 6.00 -9.49 -19.87
CA TRP A 542 7.29 -9.42 -19.18
C TRP A 542 7.67 -10.78 -18.59
N TRP A 543 6.71 -11.46 -17.96
CA TRP A 543 6.93 -12.77 -17.38
C TRP A 543 7.27 -13.83 -18.43
N LEU A 544 6.51 -13.90 -19.54
CA LEU A 544 6.79 -14.77 -20.68
C LEU A 544 8.25 -14.67 -21.13
N ARG A 545 8.72 -13.45 -21.41
CA ARG A 545 10.07 -13.23 -21.90
C ARG A 545 11.13 -13.55 -20.86
N THR A 546 10.87 -13.17 -19.61
CA THR A 546 11.78 -13.45 -18.50
C THR A 546 11.99 -14.95 -18.32
N LYS A 547 10.91 -15.75 -18.31
CA LYS A 547 11.05 -17.20 -18.16
C LYS A 547 11.62 -17.89 -19.39
N ASP A 548 11.30 -17.40 -20.59
CA ASP A 548 11.86 -17.91 -21.85
C ASP A 548 13.38 -17.67 -21.92
N GLU A 549 13.86 -16.52 -21.44
CA GLU A 549 15.29 -16.20 -21.36
C GLU A 549 16.00 -17.07 -20.31
N LYS A 550 15.37 -17.30 -19.16
CA LYS A 550 16.01 -17.91 -17.99
C LYS A 550 15.84 -19.43 -17.89
N SER A 551 14.90 -20.04 -18.62
CA SER A 551 14.67 -21.48 -18.60
C SER A 551 14.42 -22.03 -19.99
N LYS A 552 15.34 -22.88 -20.44
CA LYS A 552 15.18 -23.64 -21.68
C LYS A 552 13.96 -24.57 -21.63
N THR A 553 13.68 -25.16 -20.47
CA THR A 553 12.54 -26.07 -20.31
C THR A 553 11.20 -25.35 -20.45
N GLU A 554 11.08 -24.12 -19.93
CA GLU A 554 9.89 -23.29 -20.13
C GLU A 554 9.83 -22.76 -21.57
N PHE A 555 10.99 -22.42 -22.15
CA PHE A 555 11.09 -22.07 -23.56
C PHE A 555 10.56 -23.23 -24.43
N ASP A 556 10.98 -24.47 -24.26
CA ASP A 556 10.58 -25.56 -25.17
C ASP A 556 9.08 -25.96 -25.08
N LYS A 557 8.29 -25.38 -24.16
CA LYS A 557 6.85 -25.66 -24.06
C LYS A 557 6.05 -25.08 -25.20
N SER A 558 5.15 -25.90 -25.74
CA SER A 558 4.12 -25.44 -26.66
C SER A 558 3.11 -24.50 -25.96
N ASN A 559 2.66 -23.47 -26.68
CA ASN A 559 1.64 -22.55 -26.21
C ASN A 559 0.27 -23.24 -26.07
N CYS A 560 -0.41 -22.97 -24.96
CA CYS A 560 -1.81 -23.33 -24.79
C CYS A 560 -2.67 -22.53 -25.79
N TRP A 561 -3.61 -23.18 -26.45
CA TRP A 561 -4.45 -22.53 -27.47
C TRP A 561 -5.33 -21.41 -26.91
N TYR A 562 -5.73 -21.54 -25.64
CA TYR A 562 -6.51 -20.55 -24.92
C TYR A 562 -5.64 -19.53 -24.16
N GLY A 563 -4.32 -19.70 -24.20
CA GLY A 563 -3.34 -18.85 -23.54
C GLY A 563 -3.68 -18.52 -22.08
N HIS A 564 -3.53 -17.25 -21.73
CA HIS A 564 -3.80 -16.75 -20.38
C HIS A 564 -5.30 -16.84 -20.00
N ALA A 565 -6.20 -17.06 -20.96
CA ALA A 565 -7.62 -17.26 -20.73
C ALA A 565 -8.00 -18.74 -20.49
N CYS A 566 -7.06 -19.69 -20.61
CA CYS A 566 -7.34 -21.11 -20.40
C CYS A 566 -7.92 -21.37 -19.01
N ARG A 567 -9.11 -21.96 -18.91
CA ARG A 567 -9.70 -22.31 -17.60
C ARG A 567 -9.05 -23.53 -16.96
N LEU A 568 -8.55 -24.46 -17.79
CA LEU A 568 -7.94 -25.71 -17.32
C LEU A 568 -6.69 -25.46 -16.48
N GLN A 569 -5.99 -24.36 -16.70
CA GLN A 569 -4.75 -24.03 -15.97
C GLN A 569 -4.97 -23.82 -14.47
N ALA A 570 -6.19 -23.45 -14.05
CA ALA A 570 -6.52 -23.21 -12.65
C ALA A 570 -6.72 -24.51 -11.84
N PHE A 571 -7.13 -25.60 -12.49
CA PHE A 571 -7.55 -26.83 -11.79
C PHE A 571 -6.95 -28.14 -12.33
N LYS A 572 -6.24 -28.12 -13.46
CA LYS A 572 -5.51 -29.28 -14.00
C LYS A 572 -4.00 -29.02 -13.93
N PRO A 573 -3.31 -29.37 -12.82
CA PRO A 573 -1.91 -29.04 -12.63
C PRO A 573 -1.00 -29.62 -13.71
N VAL A 574 -1.29 -30.83 -14.20
CA VAL A 574 -0.55 -31.44 -15.33
C VAL A 574 -0.68 -30.62 -16.62
N HIS A 575 -1.86 -30.05 -16.88
CA HIS A 575 -2.05 -29.16 -18.04
C HIS A 575 -1.29 -27.86 -17.86
N ALA A 576 -1.37 -27.25 -16.67
CA ALA A 576 -0.65 -26.02 -16.30
C ALA A 576 0.88 -26.18 -16.42
N ALA A 577 1.43 -27.34 -16.03
CA ALA A 577 2.84 -27.63 -16.13
C ALA A 577 3.29 -27.94 -17.57
N ARG A 578 2.44 -28.58 -18.39
CA ARG A 578 2.79 -29.05 -19.74
C ARG A 578 2.80 -27.95 -20.80
N TYR A 579 1.95 -26.94 -20.68
CA TYR A 579 1.78 -25.89 -21.69
C TYR A 579 2.21 -24.54 -21.15
N ASN A 580 2.72 -23.67 -22.03
CA ASN A 580 2.87 -22.26 -21.69
C ASN A 580 1.50 -21.58 -21.71
N HIS A 581 1.10 -20.95 -20.61
CA HIS A 581 -0.14 -20.16 -20.53
C HIS A 581 0.10 -18.66 -20.54
N ALA A 582 1.35 -18.20 -20.38
CA ALA A 582 1.72 -16.80 -20.52
C ALA A 582 1.77 -16.38 -22.01
N CYS A 583 0.72 -16.70 -22.76
CA CYS A 583 0.57 -16.43 -24.18
C CYS A 583 -0.86 -15.95 -24.50
N ARG A 584 -1.05 -15.35 -25.68
CA ARG A 584 -2.35 -14.89 -26.15
C ARG A 584 -3.26 -16.06 -26.49
N ASN A 585 -4.57 -15.83 -26.45
CA ASN A 585 -5.55 -16.79 -26.93
C ASN A 585 -5.52 -16.83 -28.47
N THR A 586 -5.20 -18.01 -29.03
CA THR A 586 -5.16 -18.27 -30.48
C THR A 586 -6.24 -19.28 -30.92
N TRP A 587 -7.23 -19.54 -30.07
CA TRP A 587 -8.26 -20.56 -30.33
C TRP A 587 -8.98 -20.32 -31.65
N ASP A 588 -9.43 -19.10 -31.91
CA ASP A 588 -10.20 -18.78 -33.11
C ASP A 588 -9.37 -18.96 -34.39
N GLU A 589 -8.11 -18.51 -34.38
CA GLU A 589 -7.16 -18.68 -35.49
C GLU A 589 -6.88 -20.16 -35.77
N ARG A 590 -6.56 -20.93 -34.72
CA ARG A 590 -6.27 -22.37 -34.84
C ARG A 590 -7.51 -23.19 -35.23
N LYS A 591 -8.69 -22.77 -34.76
CA LYS A 591 -9.96 -23.38 -35.14
C LYS A 591 -10.25 -23.12 -36.62
N ALA A 592 -10.12 -21.87 -37.07
CA ALA A 592 -10.29 -21.51 -38.48
C ALA A 592 -9.31 -22.30 -39.38
N TRP A 593 -8.05 -22.42 -38.98
CA TRP A 593 -7.07 -23.24 -39.69
C TRP A 593 -7.47 -24.73 -39.73
N ARG A 594 -7.92 -25.32 -38.61
CA ARG A 594 -8.40 -26.71 -38.58
C ARG A 594 -9.63 -26.92 -39.45
N ASP A 595 -10.56 -25.96 -39.45
CA ASP A 595 -11.78 -26.05 -40.24
C ASP A 595 -11.48 -25.88 -41.74
N ALA A 596 -10.54 -25.00 -42.11
CA ALA A 596 -10.03 -24.88 -43.47
C ALA A 596 -9.31 -26.15 -43.94
N GLU A 597 -8.47 -26.76 -43.08
CA GLU A 597 -7.80 -28.02 -43.39
C GLU A 597 -8.79 -29.17 -43.55
N ARG A 598 -9.84 -29.23 -42.72
CA ARG A 598 -10.93 -30.19 -42.89
C ARG A 598 -11.69 -29.96 -44.18
N ALA A 599 -12.00 -28.71 -44.53
CA ALA A 599 -12.65 -28.35 -45.78
C ALA A 599 -11.79 -28.78 -46.99
N ARG A 600 -10.48 -28.52 -46.94
CA ARG A 600 -9.53 -28.98 -47.97
C ARG A 600 -9.53 -30.50 -48.12
N ARG A 601 -9.53 -31.23 -47.00
CA ARG A 601 -9.61 -32.71 -47.03
C ARG A 601 -10.92 -33.23 -47.60
N ARG A 602 -12.05 -32.57 -47.32
CA ARG A 602 -13.35 -32.90 -47.92
C ARG A 602 -13.35 -32.62 -49.41
N ALA A 603 -12.88 -31.46 -49.85
CA ALA A 603 -12.77 -31.13 -51.27
C ALA A 603 -11.88 -32.13 -52.03
N VAL A 604 -10.76 -32.58 -51.44
CA VAL A 604 -9.91 -33.62 -52.05
C VAL A 604 -10.61 -34.99 -52.09
N ALA A 605 -11.42 -35.31 -51.09
CA ALA A 605 -12.21 -36.55 -51.07
C ALA A 605 -13.34 -36.51 -52.12
N GLU A 606 -14.08 -35.41 -52.20
CA GLU A 606 -15.12 -35.15 -53.21
C GLU A 606 -14.54 -35.17 -54.63
N GLU A 607 -13.35 -34.58 -54.85
CA GLU A 607 -12.67 -34.65 -56.15
C GLU A 607 -12.25 -36.08 -56.52
N ARG A 608 -11.78 -36.87 -55.54
CA ARG A 608 -11.46 -38.29 -55.78
C ARG A 608 -12.71 -39.12 -56.07
N GLU A 609 -13.82 -38.81 -55.41
CA GLU A 609 -15.11 -39.44 -55.66
C GLU A 609 -15.61 -39.09 -57.07
N ARG A 610 -15.52 -37.82 -57.48
CA ARG A 610 -15.83 -37.39 -58.84
C ARG A 610 -14.97 -38.08 -59.89
N GLN A 611 -13.65 -38.17 -59.68
CA GLN A 611 -12.76 -38.90 -60.59
C GLN A 611 -13.08 -40.39 -60.66
N HIS A 612 -13.54 -40.99 -59.55
CA HIS A 612 -13.96 -42.38 -59.52
C HIS A 612 -15.29 -42.58 -60.27
N GLU A 613 -16.26 -41.67 -60.11
CA GLU A 613 -17.52 -41.68 -60.87
C GLU A 613 -17.27 -41.48 -62.38
N GLU A 614 -16.43 -40.50 -62.76
CA GLU A 614 -16.03 -40.29 -64.16
C GLU A 614 -15.36 -41.55 -64.75
N ALA A 615 -14.44 -42.18 -64.01
CA ALA A 615 -13.80 -43.43 -64.44
C ALA A 615 -14.80 -44.61 -64.56
N GLN A 616 -15.82 -44.67 -63.71
CA GLN A 616 -16.89 -45.67 -63.81
C GLN A 616 -17.77 -45.45 -65.04
N VAL A 617 -18.10 -44.19 -65.35
CA VAL A 617 -18.85 -43.83 -66.57
C VAL A 617 -18.04 -44.18 -67.82
N ASP A 618 -16.75 -43.83 -67.85
CA ASP A 618 -15.85 -44.16 -68.97
C ASP A 618 -15.71 -45.66 -69.17
N LEU A 619 -15.59 -46.43 -68.07
CA LEU A 619 -15.58 -47.90 -68.13
C LEU A 619 -16.91 -48.45 -68.66
N GLY A 620 -18.04 -47.87 -68.25
CA GLY A 620 -19.36 -48.23 -68.76
C GLY A 620 -19.50 -47.99 -70.27
N LEU A 621 -19.10 -46.81 -70.75
CA LEU A 621 -19.11 -46.46 -72.18
C LEU A 621 -18.16 -47.34 -73.00
N PHE A 622 -17.00 -47.69 -72.44
CA PHE A 622 -16.07 -48.62 -73.07
C PHE A 622 -16.69 -50.02 -73.22
N LEU A 623 -17.30 -50.55 -72.16
CA LEU A 623 -17.96 -51.86 -72.19
C LEU A 623 -19.16 -51.89 -73.16
N GLU A 624 -19.95 -50.82 -73.22
CA GLU A 624 -21.06 -50.71 -74.17
C GLU A 624 -20.57 -50.67 -75.63
N SER A 625 -19.50 -49.92 -75.89
CA SER A 625 -18.86 -49.86 -77.22
C SER A 625 -18.29 -51.22 -77.63
N ALA A 626 -17.66 -51.93 -76.69
CA ALA A 626 -17.14 -53.28 -76.91
C ALA A 626 -18.28 -54.28 -77.20
N SER A 627 -19.42 -54.18 -76.51
CA SER A 627 -20.59 -55.03 -76.77
C SER A 627 -21.16 -54.82 -78.17
N ARG A 628 -21.32 -53.56 -78.61
CA ARG A 628 -21.81 -53.24 -79.96
C ARG A 628 -20.87 -53.77 -81.06
N ALA A 629 -19.55 -53.70 -80.84
CA ALA A 629 -18.58 -54.26 -81.78
C ALA A 629 -18.67 -55.79 -81.91
N VAL A 630 -19.12 -56.51 -80.86
CA VAL A 630 -19.36 -57.95 -80.92
C VAL A 630 -20.64 -58.27 -81.69
N ASP A 631 -21.68 -57.44 -81.58
CA ASP A 631 -22.95 -57.65 -82.27
C ASP A 631 -22.86 -57.38 -83.79
N ASP A 632 -22.02 -56.43 -84.22
CA ASP A 632 -21.84 -56.10 -85.65
C ASP A 632 -21.01 -57.15 -86.42
N ASP A 633 -20.28 -58.05 -85.74
CA ASP A 633 -19.40 -59.05 -86.36
C ASP A 633 -19.97 -60.49 -86.37
N ALA A 634 -21.27 -60.64 -86.06
CA ALA A 634 -21.97 -61.93 -86.02
C ALA A 634 -22.11 -62.65 -87.41
N SER A 635 -21.43 -62.17 -88.46
CA SER A 635 -21.38 -62.81 -89.78
C SER A 635 -20.00 -63.34 -90.21
N ALA A 636 -18.96 -63.20 -89.37
CA ALA A 636 -17.63 -63.69 -89.69
C ALA A 636 -17.09 -64.65 -88.60
N SER A 637 -16.45 -65.72 -89.08
CA SER A 637 -15.89 -66.83 -88.30
C SER A 637 -15.09 -66.44 -87.05
N ALA A 638 -15.35 -67.18 -85.96
CA ALA A 638 -14.79 -67.04 -84.62
C ALA A 638 -13.32 -66.57 -84.53
N PRO A 639 -13.06 -65.35 -83.99
CA PRO A 639 -11.72 -64.95 -83.61
C PRO A 639 -11.37 -65.46 -82.21
N THR A 640 -10.10 -65.78 -82.01
CA THR A 640 -9.55 -66.33 -80.76
C THR A 640 -9.51 -65.24 -79.67
N ILE A 641 -10.24 -65.46 -78.55
CA ILE A 641 -10.41 -64.55 -77.39
C ILE A 641 -9.14 -64.47 -76.51
N ALA A 642 -7.94 -64.49 -77.11
CA ALA A 642 -6.67 -64.47 -76.38
C ALA A 642 -6.14 -63.07 -75.99
N PRO A 643 -6.36 -61.95 -76.72
CA PRO A 643 -5.69 -60.69 -76.38
C PRO A 643 -6.40 -59.84 -75.31
N TYR A 644 -7.67 -60.10 -74.99
CA TYR A 644 -8.43 -59.26 -74.03
C TYR A 644 -8.17 -59.58 -72.55
N LEU A 645 -7.75 -60.81 -72.23
CA LEU A 645 -7.41 -61.19 -70.86
C LEU A 645 -6.14 -60.49 -70.34
N GLY A 646 -5.19 -60.16 -71.23
CA GLY A 646 -3.97 -59.43 -70.87
C GLY A 646 -4.22 -57.96 -70.49
N PHE A 647 -5.22 -57.31 -71.11
CA PHE A 647 -5.53 -55.90 -70.86
C PHE A 647 -6.22 -55.70 -69.51
N LEU A 648 -7.10 -56.61 -69.10
CA LEU A 648 -7.75 -56.57 -67.78
C LEU A 648 -6.75 -56.81 -66.63
N GLN A 649 -5.70 -57.59 -66.87
CA GLN A 649 -4.62 -57.81 -65.91
C GLN A 649 -3.68 -56.59 -65.78
N PHE A 650 -3.49 -55.83 -66.85
CA PHE A 650 -2.71 -54.58 -66.88
C PHE A 650 -3.40 -53.43 -66.12
N LEU A 651 -4.74 -53.39 -66.12
CA LEU A 651 -5.53 -52.39 -65.38
C LEU A 651 -5.69 -52.69 -63.88
N GLY A 652 -5.05 -53.74 -63.36
CA GLY A 652 -5.02 -54.02 -61.92
C GLY A 652 -6.30 -54.63 -61.34
N PHE A 653 -7.27 -55.03 -62.17
CA PHE A 653 -8.42 -55.81 -61.71
C PHE A 653 -7.96 -57.23 -61.36
N ARG A 654 -7.76 -57.48 -60.06
CA ARG A 654 -7.62 -58.85 -59.55
C ARG A 654 -9.01 -59.48 -59.51
N ALA A 655 -9.17 -60.63 -60.17
CA ALA A 655 -10.34 -61.48 -59.95
C ALA A 655 -10.41 -61.84 -58.47
N SER A 656 -11.49 -61.46 -57.81
CA SER A 656 -11.84 -61.92 -56.47
C SER A 656 -12.13 -63.41 -56.53
N ASN A 657 -11.38 -64.19 -55.74
CA ASN A 657 -11.75 -65.58 -55.41
C ASN A 657 -13.04 -65.63 -54.61
#